data_AF-A0A5N5K2J7-F1
#
_entry.id   AF-A0A5N5K2J7-F1
#
_cell.length_a   1.000
_cell.length_b   1.000
_cell.length_c   1.000
_cell.angle_alpha   90.00
_cell.angle_beta   90.00
_cell.angle_gamma   90.00
#
_symmetry.space_group_name_H-M   'P 1'
#
loop_
_entity.id
_entity.type
_entity.pdbx_description
1 polymer ?
#
loop_
_entity_poly.entity_id
_entity_poly.type
_entity_poly.pdbx_seq_one_letter_code
_entity_poly.pdbx_strand_id
1 'polypeptide(L)'
;MGVSAIQEQHDLLVETIKNITKGDWKVLVLDETSKKIVDNVVKEDDILNQNIASTTAELPSPSGAMPNHGLTDCWEIDIERIEEKRDPNPTMDVIYLLSPQPHIVECLLADLERRRYRRSFLVWTGVLDPQLRRRIDSSPHAKQQLAGFETLTIDFFPRESHLITFRDPWSFPILYHPACNHLVREHMQTLAQRITGICVSLGEYPKVRYYKPRAPTHEASVLCGHLARFVQEELDDYAQWNPNFPPPTSRPQGVLIITDRSMDLMAPLLHEFTYQAMAHDLLNLKEGDKVTFHMKINEGTKDEEDKDMELHDKDKVWVDNRHKHMRETIDKLREDFRNFISQNPNFTKEDQETTNLNNIKDMLAGLPQFQEQKESYSLHLTMAQEAMNVFARHKLPDVASVEQTLAMGVDEDFKKPKNILEQVVRLLDDEAISHSDRLRLIMTYALYRGGVIQEDVRRLLAHASLPPHDGEVIQNLELLGGHTIKALKEPRNPPTPVFPLDRRASVVDEENALSRFEPVMKRLLDDLSRGALDQSVFPYVKPPMDPNEDAAAPQGSLRTAAPRWAGAGRRVVENRQRIIVFVAGGATYSESRACYEISGAKGKDVFLATSHMLTPSLFLRQVRDLSVDKRRLDLPQERPKPKAPAHLFERPAPPQQTMAPSQAGGLPGQQRKPVAGGIPPGPRPPTGAMGSMNLGPANGGTSASSKPPVPAPAPTPAGGAGPHKLEKDKKDKKKKKFLGIKM
;
A
#
# COMPACT_ATOMS: atom_id res chain seq x y z
N MET A 1 -6.62 10.40 -22.34
CA MET A 1 -6.17 9.69 -21.14
C MET A 1 -6.85 8.34 -21.11
N GLY A 2 -6.20 7.32 -20.57
CA GLY A 2 -6.80 5.98 -20.43
C GLY A 2 -7.86 5.94 -19.33
N VAL A 3 -8.33 4.73 -19.04
CA VAL A 3 -9.14 4.43 -17.85
C VAL A 3 -8.28 4.63 -16.60
N SER A 4 -8.88 5.08 -15.50
CA SER A 4 -8.21 5.23 -14.21
C SER A 4 -9.01 4.55 -13.10
N ALA A 5 -8.38 3.64 -12.35
CA ALA A 5 -9.01 2.96 -11.22
C ALA A 5 -9.41 3.93 -10.09
N ILE A 6 -8.69 5.04 -9.92
CA ILE A 6 -9.05 6.13 -9.01
C ILE A 6 -10.37 6.77 -9.47
N GLN A 7 -10.49 7.09 -10.77
CA GLN A 7 -11.69 7.72 -11.33
C GLN A 7 -12.91 6.77 -11.32
N GLU A 8 -12.74 5.49 -11.66
CA GLU A 8 -13.84 4.52 -11.67
C GLU A 8 -14.39 4.29 -10.24
N GLN A 9 -13.54 4.23 -9.20
CA GLN A 9 -13.99 4.13 -7.80
C GLN A 9 -14.61 5.45 -7.29
N HIS A 10 -14.05 6.61 -7.68
CA HIS A 10 -14.62 7.93 -7.39
C HIS A 10 -16.03 8.07 -7.98
N ASP A 11 -16.18 7.80 -9.29
CA ASP A 11 -17.43 7.99 -10.00
C ASP A 11 -18.52 7.04 -9.46
N LEU A 12 -18.16 5.78 -9.13
CA LEU A 12 -19.06 4.83 -8.46
C LEU A 12 -19.55 5.34 -7.09
N LEU A 13 -18.66 5.89 -6.26
CA LEU A 13 -19.02 6.45 -4.95
C LEU A 13 -19.94 7.67 -5.09
N VAL A 14 -19.57 8.64 -5.92
CA VAL A 14 -20.31 9.89 -6.11
C VAL A 14 -21.66 9.64 -6.78
N GLU A 15 -21.73 8.75 -7.78
CA GLU A 15 -22.98 8.35 -8.41
C GLU A 15 -23.91 7.61 -7.43
N THR A 16 -23.39 6.71 -6.59
CA THR A 16 -24.20 6.04 -5.56
C THR A 16 -24.81 7.04 -4.59
N ILE A 17 -24.00 7.96 -4.03
CA ILE A 17 -24.48 8.99 -3.09
C ILE A 17 -25.57 9.83 -3.75
N LYS A 18 -25.33 10.32 -4.97
CA LYS A 18 -26.27 11.14 -5.76
C LYS A 18 -27.57 10.40 -6.08
N ASN A 19 -27.49 9.12 -6.42
CA ASN A 19 -28.65 8.26 -6.69
C ASN A 19 -29.48 7.97 -5.42
N ILE A 20 -28.90 8.13 -4.22
CA ILE A 20 -29.60 8.02 -2.94
C ILE A 20 -30.15 9.38 -2.47
N THR A 21 -29.41 10.48 -2.62
CA THR A 21 -29.88 11.82 -2.21
C THR A 21 -31.01 12.33 -3.09
N LYS A 22 -30.93 12.15 -4.42
CA LYS A 22 -31.94 12.55 -5.41
C LYS A 22 -32.35 14.03 -5.35
N GLY A 23 -31.50 14.88 -4.78
CA GLY A 23 -31.76 16.31 -4.54
C GLY A 23 -32.24 16.66 -3.13
N ASP A 24 -32.63 15.69 -2.30
CA ASP A 24 -32.87 15.92 -0.87
C ASP A 24 -31.55 16.01 -0.10
N TRP A 25 -31.47 16.90 0.89
CA TRP A 25 -30.38 16.90 1.87
C TRP A 25 -30.44 15.64 2.76
N LYS A 26 -29.31 14.95 2.92
CA LYS A 26 -29.16 13.77 3.79
C LYS A 26 -27.85 13.84 4.60
N VAL A 27 -27.80 13.17 5.75
CA VAL A 27 -26.56 13.02 6.54
C VAL A 27 -25.76 11.83 5.99
N LEU A 28 -24.44 11.92 5.92
CA LEU A 28 -23.56 10.78 5.60
C LEU A 28 -22.88 10.29 6.88
N VAL A 29 -23.01 8.99 7.17
CA VAL A 29 -22.37 8.33 8.31
C VAL A 29 -21.44 7.22 7.82
N LEU A 30 -20.17 7.27 8.25
CA LEU A 30 -19.11 6.33 7.90
C LEU A 30 -18.60 5.53 9.11
N ASP A 31 -17.74 4.54 8.88
CA ASP A 31 -16.85 3.95 9.88
C ASP A 31 -15.38 4.24 9.51
N GLU A 32 -14.43 3.97 10.41
CA GLU A 32 -12.99 4.18 10.16
C GLU A 32 -12.50 3.55 8.84
N THR A 33 -13.04 2.40 8.46
CA THR A 33 -12.62 1.67 7.25
C THR A 33 -13.25 2.26 6.00
N SER A 34 -14.55 2.60 6.03
CA SER A 34 -15.21 3.21 4.88
C SER A 34 -14.72 4.63 4.64
N LYS A 35 -14.42 5.43 5.69
CA LYS A 35 -13.76 6.73 5.54
C LYS A 35 -12.41 6.62 4.82
N LYS A 36 -11.55 5.66 5.18
CA LYS A 36 -10.27 5.42 4.49
C LYS A 36 -10.41 5.05 3.01
N ILE A 37 -11.53 4.47 2.59
CA ILE A 37 -11.84 4.16 1.18
C ILE A 37 -12.32 5.44 0.46
N VAL A 38 -13.23 6.20 1.08
CA VAL A 38 -13.76 7.46 0.53
C VAL A 38 -12.65 8.50 0.36
N ASP A 39 -11.89 8.77 1.42
CA ASP A 39 -10.78 9.75 1.46
C ASP A 39 -9.64 9.41 0.48
N ASN A 40 -9.56 8.17 -0.02
CA ASN A 40 -8.54 7.76 -0.99
C ASN A 40 -8.80 8.31 -2.40
N VAL A 41 -10.06 8.53 -2.79
CA VAL A 41 -10.42 8.91 -4.17
C VAL A 41 -11.32 10.13 -4.28
N VAL A 42 -12.18 10.40 -3.28
CA VAL A 42 -13.16 11.49 -3.27
C VAL A 42 -12.65 12.65 -2.41
N LYS A 43 -12.85 13.91 -2.83
CA LYS A 43 -12.69 15.05 -1.90
C LYS A 43 -13.97 15.27 -1.11
N GLU A 44 -13.86 15.91 0.04
CA GLU A 44 -15.01 16.38 0.83
C GLU A 44 -15.92 17.30 -0.02
N ASP A 45 -15.35 18.24 -0.79
CA ASP A 45 -16.07 19.05 -1.79
C ASP A 45 -16.99 18.22 -2.70
N ASP A 46 -16.51 17.11 -3.25
CA ASP A 46 -17.23 16.32 -4.25
C ASP A 46 -18.47 15.63 -3.63
N ILE A 47 -18.39 15.29 -2.33
CA ILE A 47 -19.45 14.71 -1.50
C ILE A 47 -20.49 15.77 -1.13
N LEU A 48 -20.04 16.93 -0.64
CA LEU A 48 -20.90 18.04 -0.24
C LEU A 48 -21.79 18.51 -1.41
N ASN A 49 -21.22 18.55 -2.62
CA ASN A 49 -21.93 18.88 -3.86
C ASN A 49 -23.01 17.85 -4.28
N GLN A 50 -23.19 16.72 -3.57
CA GLN A 50 -24.31 15.78 -3.80
C GLN A 50 -25.46 15.92 -2.78
N ASN A 51 -25.55 17.07 -2.09
CA ASN A 51 -26.53 17.40 -1.04
C ASN A 51 -26.34 16.59 0.25
N ILE A 52 -25.10 16.52 0.73
CA ILE A 52 -24.75 15.97 2.04
C ILE A 52 -24.56 17.10 3.04
N ALA A 53 -25.22 17.00 4.20
CA ALA A 53 -25.25 18.03 5.24
C ALA A 53 -24.59 17.56 6.54
N SER A 54 -23.95 18.50 7.26
CA SER A 54 -23.63 18.32 8.68
C SER A 54 -24.85 18.58 9.56
N THR A 55 -24.95 17.88 10.69
CA THR A 55 -25.93 18.16 11.75
C THR A 55 -25.58 19.45 12.55
N THR A 56 -24.38 20.02 12.40
CA THR A 56 -23.94 21.23 13.11
C THR A 56 -24.33 22.57 12.47
N ALA A 57 -24.96 22.57 11.29
CA ALA A 57 -25.26 23.77 10.50
C ALA A 57 -26.78 24.02 10.37
N GLU A 58 -27.22 25.27 10.57
CA GLU A 58 -28.58 25.67 10.18
C GLU A 58 -28.69 25.69 8.64
N LEU A 59 -29.47 24.76 8.09
CA LEU A 59 -29.60 24.58 6.64
C LEU A 59 -30.24 25.81 5.95
N PRO A 60 -29.63 26.35 4.88
CA PRO A 60 -30.27 27.37 4.06
C PRO A 60 -31.50 26.80 3.33
N SER A 61 -32.49 27.66 3.09
CA SER A 61 -33.77 27.27 2.49
C SER A 61 -33.61 26.73 1.05
N PRO A 62 -34.44 25.77 0.60
CA PRO A 62 -34.33 25.18 -0.75
C PRO A 62 -34.67 26.13 -1.90
N SER A 63 -35.10 27.36 -1.62
CA SER A 63 -35.20 28.46 -2.58
C SER A 63 -33.84 29.15 -2.73
N GLY A 64 -33.05 28.73 -3.72
CA GLY A 64 -31.64 29.11 -3.85
C GLY A 64 -31.36 30.62 -3.91
N ALA A 65 -30.82 31.16 -2.82
CA ALA A 65 -30.10 32.43 -2.75
C ALA A 65 -29.08 32.37 -1.61
N MET A 66 -27.78 32.55 -1.92
CA MET A 66 -26.74 32.72 -0.90
C MET A 66 -26.93 34.07 -0.18
N PRO A 67 -27.06 34.11 1.17
CA PRO A 67 -27.06 35.37 1.91
C PRO A 67 -25.67 36.01 1.84
N ASN A 68 -25.58 37.25 1.33
CA ASN A 68 -24.29 37.93 1.17
C ASN A 68 -23.84 38.60 2.48
N HIS A 69 -23.47 37.80 3.49
CA HIS A 69 -22.86 38.24 4.73
C HIS A 69 -21.49 37.62 4.90
N GLY A 70 -20.45 38.45 4.85
CA GLY A 70 -19.07 38.00 5.10
C GLY A 70 -18.71 38.05 6.57
N LEU A 71 -18.39 36.89 7.14
CA LEU A 71 -17.34 36.73 8.13
C LEU A 71 -16.75 35.31 8.00
N THR A 72 -15.48 35.14 8.36
CA THR A 72 -14.75 33.87 8.20
C THR A 72 -14.90 32.99 9.44
N ASP A 73 -16.08 32.40 9.61
CA ASP A 73 -16.27 31.22 10.46
C ASP A 73 -16.32 29.96 9.57
N CYS A 74 -15.63 28.91 10.00
CA CYS A 74 -15.32 27.77 9.14
C CYS A 74 -16.50 26.79 9.02
N TRP A 75 -16.96 26.54 7.79
CA TRP A 75 -17.92 25.48 7.46
C TRP A 75 -17.24 24.11 7.40
N GLU A 76 -16.63 23.69 8.51
CA GLU A 76 -16.00 22.39 8.66
C GLU A 76 -17.10 21.33 8.85
N ILE A 77 -17.58 20.76 7.74
CA ILE A 77 -18.65 19.75 7.71
C ILE A 77 -18.05 18.39 8.05
N ASP A 78 -18.07 18.08 9.34
CA ASP A 78 -17.56 16.83 9.87
C ASP A 78 -18.38 15.63 9.36
N ILE A 79 -17.69 14.62 8.80
CA ILE A 79 -18.34 13.42 8.26
C ILE A 79 -18.59 12.46 9.42
N GLU A 80 -19.84 12.40 9.86
CA GLU A 80 -20.27 11.71 11.07
C GLU A 80 -19.77 10.24 11.15
N ARG A 81 -19.04 9.91 12.22
CA ARG A 81 -18.52 8.55 12.46
C ARG A 81 -19.46 7.70 13.31
N ILE A 82 -19.79 6.50 12.84
CA ILE A 82 -20.79 5.63 13.49
C ILE A 82 -20.38 5.20 14.90
N GLU A 83 -19.07 5.10 15.14
CA GLU A 83 -18.45 4.72 16.42
C GLU A 83 -18.47 5.85 17.46
N GLU A 84 -18.84 7.08 17.09
CA GLU A 84 -18.69 8.28 17.91
C GLU A 84 -20.01 8.88 18.42
N LYS A 85 -19.90 9.76 19.42
CA LYS A 85 -21.04 10.42 20.09
C LYS A 85 -21.66 11.51 19.21
N ARG A 86 -22.46 11.10 18.24
CA ARG A 86 -23.31 11.98 17.41
C ARG A 86 -24.59 12.40 18.14
N ASP A 87 -25.21 13.48 17.70
CA ASP A 87 -26.53 13.93 18.16
C ASP A 87 -27.70 13.31 17.35
N PRO A 88 -28.95 13.33 17.83
CA PRO A 88 -30.10 12.82 17.09
C PRO A 88 -30.70 13.89 16.16
N ASN A 89 -30.81 13.58 14.87
CA ASN A 89 -31.39 14.44 13.83
C ASN A 89 -32.63 13.76 13.17
N PRO A 90 -33.76 13.63 13.89
CA PRO A 90 -34.88 12.77 13.49
C PRO A 90 -35.74 13.33 12.33
N THR A 91 -35.41 14.51 11.80
CA THR A 91 -36.08 15.13 10.65
C THR A 91 -35.41 14.75 9.32
N MET A 92 -34.11 14.49 9.33
CA MET A 92 -33.32 14.17 8.13
C MET A 92 -33.23 12.66 7.87
N ASP A 93 -33.04 12.29 6.61
CA ASP A 93 -32.66 10.92 6.23
C ASP A 93 -31.12 10.77 6.33
N VAL A 94 -30.63 9.55 6.56
CA VAL A 94 -29.19 9.22 6.65
C VAL A 94 -28.77 8.18 5.60
N ILE A 95 -27.55 8.33 5.08
CA ILE A 95 -26.81 7.34 4.31
C ILE A 95 -25.73 6.75 5.21
N TYR A 96 -25.84 5.46 5.53
CA TYR A 96 -24.79 4.69 6.19
C TYR A 96 -23.94 4.00 5.12
N LEU A 97 -22.72 4.48 4.87
CA LEU A 97 -21.73 3.81 4.02
C LEU A 97 -20.70 3.12 4.92
N LEU A 98 -20.80 1.79 5.06
CA LEU A 98 -20.16 1.05 6.14
C LEU A 98 -19.38 -0.18 5.65
N SER A 99 -18.33 -0.54 6.39
CA SER A 99 -17.58 -1.78 6.19
C SER A 99 -18.28 -2.98 6.85
N PRO A 100 -18.28 -4.18 6.23
CA PRO A 100 -19.11 -5.33 6.63
C PRO A 100 -18.64 -6.06 7.91
N GLN A 101 -18.18 -5.32 8.91
CA GLN A 101 -17.58 -5.85 10.13
C GLN A 101 -18.62 -6.13 11.25
N PRO A 102 -18.45 -7.18 12.06
CA PRO A 102 -19.41 -7.54 13.12
C PRO A 102 -19.72 -6.41 14.11
N HIS A 103 -18.72 -5.60 14.46
CA HIS A 103 -18.88 -4.52 15.44
C HIS A 103 -19.57 -3.28 14.86
N ILE A 104 -19.36 -2.99 13.57
CA ILE A 104 -20.05 -1.91 12.85
C ILE A 104 -21.54 -2.22 12.66
N VAL A 105 -21.89 -3.50 12.44
CA VAL A 105 -23.28 -3.98 12.47
C VAL A 105 -23.93 -3.78 13.85
N GLU A 106 -23.16 -3.88 14.92
CA GLU A 106 -23.66 -3.62 16.28
C GLU A 106 -23.84 -2.13 16.58
N CYS A 107 -22.93 -1.26 16.08
CA CYS A 107 -23.12 0.19 16.11
C CYS A 107 -24.40 0.60 15.35
N LEU A 108 -24.58 0.09 14.13
CA LEU A 108 -25.76 0.34 13.28
C LEU A 108 -27.07 -0.10 13.95
N LEU A 109 -27.10 -1.27 14.59
CA LEU A 109 -28.29 -1.76 15.29
C LEU A 109 -28.66 -0.87 16.49
N ALA A 110 -27.68 -0.38 17.25
CA ALA A 110 -27.91 0.55 18.37
C ALA A 110 -28.42 1.93 17.90
N ASP A 111 -27.92 2.42 16.77
CA ASP A 111 -28.36 3.68 16.15
C ASP A 111 -29.80 3.62 15.64
N LEU A 112 -30.17 2.49 15.02
CA LEU A 112 -31.53 2.20 14.58
C LEU A 112 -32.48 1.98 15.78
N GLU A 113 -32.02 1.39 16.88
CA GLU A 113 -32.79 1.29 18.13
C GLU A 113 -33.13 2.68 18.68
N ARG A 114 -32.13 3.57 18.71
CA ARG A 114 -32.25 4.96 19.17
C ARG A 114 -33.05 5.89 18.24
N ARG A 115 -33.36 5.45 17.01
CA ARG A 115 -34.09 6.24 15.98
C ARG A 115 -33.51 7.65 15.76
N ARG A 116 -32.18 7.73 15.56
CA ARG A 116 -31.48 9.01 15.38
C ARG A 116 -31.96 9.82 14.18
N TYR A 117 -32.35 9.15 13.10
CA TYR A 117 -32.68 9.77 11.82
C TYR A 117 -34.03 9.24 11.32
N ARG A 118 -34.65 9.95 10.37
CA ARG A 118 -36.00 9.67 9.87
C ARG A 118 -36.11 8.38 9.07
N ARG A 119 -35.14 8.13 8.19
CA ARG A 119 -34.98 6.95 7.33
C ARG A 119 -33.50 6.69 7.11
N SER A 120 -33.16 5.44 6.78
CA SER A 120 -31.78 4.99 6.63
C SER A 120 -31.60 4.28 5.29
N PHE A 121 -30.63 4.75 4.51
CA PHE A 121 -30.11 4.07 3.33
C PHE A 121 -28.80 3.39 3.72
N LEU A 122 -28.64 2.11 3.40
CA LEU A 122 -27.52 1.31 3.87
C LEU A 122 -26.69 0.80 2.69
N VAL A 123 -25.43 1.21 2.61
CA VAL A 123 -24.50 0.87 1.55
C VAL A 123 -23.29 0.16 2.17
N TRP A 124 -23.01 -1.07 1.75
CA TRP A 124 -21.83 -1.81 2.23
C TRP A 124 -20.64 -1.68 1.28
N THR A 125 -19.44 -1.44 1.81
CA THR A 125 -18.20 -1.42 1.02
C THR A 125 -17.80 -2.80 0.50
N GLY A 126 -18.32 -3.89 1.10
CA GLY A 126 -18.05 -5.27 0.71
C GLY A 126 -19.20 -6.21 1.07
N VAL A 127 -19.08 -7.49 0.70
CA VAL A 127 -20.13 -8.50 0.95
C VAL A 127 -20.32 -8.70 2.46
N LEU A 128 -21.56 -8.53 2.95
CA LEU A 128 -21.90 -8.73 4.36
C LEU A 128 -22.13 -10.22 4.66
N ASP A 129 -21.52 -10.73 5.74
CA ASP A 129 -21.71 -12.11 6.19
C ASP A 129 -23.22 -12.46 6.36
N PRO A 130 -23.67 -13.64 5.88
CA PRO A 130 -25.08 -14.03 5.93
C PRO A 130 -25.71 -14.09 7.34
N GLN A 131 -24.93 -14.31 8.40
CA GLN A 131 -25.43 -14.28 9.78
C GLN A 131 -25.61 -12.83 10.26
N LEU A 132 -24.65 -11.94 9.96
CA LEU A 132 -24.78 -10.50 10.22
C LEU A 132 -25.96 -9.90 9.45
N ARG A 133 -26.12 -10.26 8.17
CA ARG A 133 -27.27 -9.85 7.35
C ARG A 133 -28.59 -10.27 7.99
N ARG A 134 -28.70 -11.54 8.43
CA ARG A 134 -29.89 -12.04 9.16
C ARG A 134 -30.15 -11.30 10.47
N ARG A 135 -29.14 -10.82 11.22
CA ARG A 135 -29.35 -9.97 12.40
C ARG A 135 -30.07 -8.68 12.01
N ILE A 136 -29.62 -8.00 10.95
CA ILE A 136 -30.25 -6.76 10.46
C ILE A 136 -31.67 -7.04 9.96
N ASP A 137 -31.85 -8.03 9.08
CA ASP A 137 -33.17 -8.41 8.54
C ASP A 137 -34.15 -8.91 9.61
N SER A 138 -33.67 -9.30 10.80
CA SER A 138 -34.53 -9.67 11.94
C SER A 138 -35.03 -8.46 12.74
N SER A 139 -34.28 -7.36 12.76
CA SER A 139 -34.53 -6.22 13.65
C SER A 139 -35.83 -5.46 13.32
N PRO A 140 -36.76 -5.30 14.28
CA PRO A 140 -37.97 -4.49 14.08
C PRO A 140 -37.67 -3.02 13.75
N HIS A 141 -36.58 -2.49 14.31
CA HIS A 141 -36.15 -1.11 14.10
C HIS A 141 -35.60 -0.90 12.68
N ALA A 142 -34.82 -1.86 12.17
CA ALA A 142 -34.33 -1.85 10.80
C ALA A 142 -35.50 -1.89 9.80
N LYS A 143 -36.47 -2.79 9.99
CA LYS A 143 -37.66 -2.93 9.13
C LYS A 143 -38.54 -1.66 9.06
N GLN A 144 -38.44 -0.78 10.04
CA GLN A 144 -39.23 0.46 10.10
C GLN A 144 -38.49 1.68 9.51
N GLN A 145 -37.17 1.62 9.36
CA GLN A 145 -36.33 2.77 8.99
C GLN A 145 -35.54 2.57 7.69
N LEU A 146 -35.21 1.33 7.32
CA LEU A 146 -34.47 1.05 6.08
C LEU A 146 -35.30 1.41 4.84
N ALA A 147 -34.79 2.36 4.06
CA ALA A 147 -35.37 2.83 2.81
C ALA A 147 -34.61 2.32 1.56
N GLY A 148 -33.40 1.80 1.74
CA GLY A 148 -32.59 1.17 0.69
C GLY A 148 -31.46 0.32 1.26
N PHE A 149 -31.02 -0.68 0.49
CA PHE A 149 -29.89 -1.56 0.79
C PHE A 149 -29.07 -1.76 -0.50
N GLU A 150 -27.76 -1.52 -0.44
CA GLU A 150 -26.84 -1.63 -1.57
C GLU A 150 -25.47 -2.18 -1.12
N THR A 151 -24.65 -2.66 -2.06
CA THR A 151 -23.33 -3.23 -1.78
C THR A 151 -22.42 -3.00 -2.97
N LEU A 152 -21.37 -2.20 -2.79
CA LEU A 152 -20.55 -1.67 -3.89
C LEU A 152 -19.30 -2.52 -4.19
N THR A 153 -18.86 -3.38 -3.26
CA THR A 153 -17.63 -4.20 -3.41
C THR A 153 -16.37 -3.38 -3.73
N ILE A 154 -16.17 -2.28 -3.00
CA ILE A 154 -15.08 -1.29 -3.16
C ILE A 154 -13.98 -1.39 -2.08
N ASP A 155 -13.83 -2.53 -1.42
CA ASP A 155 -12.83 -2.77 -0.36
C ASP A 155 -11.38 -2.92 -0.90
N PHE A 156 -10.93 -1.92 -1.65
CA PHE A 156 -9.60 -1.81 -2.24
C PHE A 156 -9.18 -0.35 -2.39
N PHE A 157 -7.88 -0.08 -2.50
CA PHE A 157 -7.33 1.27 -2.58
C PHE A 157 -6.53 1.48 -3.88
N PRO A 158 -7.09 2.12 -4.90
CA PRO A 158 -6.32 2.63 -6.03
C PRO A 158 -5.26 3.63 -5.53
N ARG A 159 -3.98 3.30 -5.72
CA ARG A 159 -2.82 4.15 -5.37
C ARG A 159 -2.39 5.01 -6.54
N GLU A 160 -2.62 4.52 -7.75
CA GLU A 160 -2.39 5.20 -9.02
C GLU A 160 -3.48 4.80 -10.02
N SER A 161 -3.61 5.51 -11.12
CA SER A 161 -4.60 5.22 -12.17
C SER A 161 -4.60 3.77 -12.70
N HIS A 162 -3.48 3.04 -12.67
CA HIS A 162 -3.40 1.61 -13.02
C HIS A 162 -2.83 0.72 -11.89
N LEU A 163 -2.69 1.23 -10.66
CA LEU A 163 -2.14 0.50 -9.51
C LEU A 163 -3.13 0.46 -8.34
N ILE A 164 -3.50 -0.73 -7.90
CA ILE A 164 -4.45 -0.98 -6.81
C ILE A 164 -3.76 -1.82 -5.71
N THR A 165 -3.93 -1.40 -4.46
CA THR A 165 -3.39 -2.08 -3.28
C THR A 165 -4.50 -2.39 -2.27
N PHE A 166 -4.35 -3.46 -1.49
CA PHE A 166 -5.23 -3.76 -0.36
C PHE A 166 -4.70 -3.23 0.98
N ARG A 167 -3.56 -2.50 0.96
CA ARG A 167 -2.85 -1.96 2.14
C ARG A 167 -2.57 -3.02 3.22
N ASP A 168 -2.33 -4.27 2.81
CA ASP A 168 -2.17 -5.42 3.70
C ASP A 168 -0.79 -6.07 3.56
N PRO A 169 0.20 -5.63 4.38
CA PRO A 169 1.51 -6.27 4.48
C PRO A 169 1.53 -7.57 5.29
N TRP A 170 0.46 -7.88 6.06
CA TRP A 170 0.34 -9.15 6.79
C TRP A 170 -0.07 -10.30 5.87
N SER A 171 -0.64 -10.00 4.71
CA SER A 171 -0.86 -10.94 3.61
C SER A 171 0.36 -11.81 3.29
N PHE A 172 1.58 -11.25 3.33
CA PHE A 172 2.81 -12.01 3.08
C PHE A 172 3.05 -13.13 4.11
N PRO A 173 3.22 -12.87 5.42
CA PRO A 173 3.37 -13.94 6.39
C PRO A 173 2.13 -14.83 6.51
N ILE A 174 0.91 -14.34 6.25
CA ILE A 174 -0.27 -15.21 6.24
C ILE A 174 -0.17 -16.27 5.12
N LEU A 175 0.30 -15.90 3.93
CA LEU A 175 0.39 -16.79 2.76
C LEU A 175 1.62 -17.72 2.76
N TYR A 176 2.76 -17.27 3.30
CA TYR A 176 4.05 -17.99 3.17
C TYR A 176 4.65 -18.53 4.48
N HIS A 177 4.17 -18.13 5.66
CA HIS A 177 4.72 -18.61 6.93
C HIS A 177 4.06 -19.95 7.34
N PRO A 178 4.80 -21.06 7.55
CA PRO A 178 4.20 -22.39 7.80
C PRO A 178 3.22 -22.46 8.98
N ALA A 179 3.48 -21.72 10.07
CA ALA A 179 2.55 -21.66 11.22
C ALA A 179 1.23 -20.90 10.94
N CYS A 180 1.06 -20.28 9.77
CA CYS A 180 -0.13 -19.51 9.38
C CYS A 180 -1.12 -20.31 8.51
N ASN A 181 -0.81 -21.56 8.14
CA ASN A 181 -1.60 -22.38 7.21
C ASN A 181 -3.11 -22.49 7.53
N HIS A 182 -3.52 -22.31 8.80
CA HIS A 182 -4.93 -22.29 9.22
C HIS A 182 -5.68 -20.98 8.89
N LEU A 183 -4.98 -19.87 8.72
CA LEU A 183 -5.55 -18.56 8.34
C LEU A 183 -5.71 -18.43 6.82
N VAL A 184 -4.89 -19.14 6.04
CA VAL A 184 -4.80 -19.04 4.57
C VAL A 184 -6.15 -19.16 3.87
N ARG A 185 -7.05 -20.06 4.32
CA ARG A 185 -8.36 -20.24 3.67
C ARG A 185 -9.29 -19.02 3.83
N GLU A 186 -9.40 -18.50 5.05
CA GLU A 186 -10.22 -17.30 5.33
C GLU A 186 -9.64 -16.09 4.58
N HIS A 187 -8.31 -15.95 4.63
CA HIS A 187 -7.57 -14.90 3.94
C HIS A 187 -7.75 -14.92 2.41
N MET A 188 -7.69 -16.10 1.78
CA MET A 188 -7.96 -16.22 0.34
C MET A 188 -9.40 -15.84 -0.03
N GLN A 189 -10.40 -16.03 0.85
CA GLN A 189 -11.77 -15.56 0.59
C GLN A 189 -11.82 -14.03 0.58
N THR A 190 -11.20 -13.38 1.57
CA THR A 190 -11.09 -11.91 1.63
C THR A 190 -10.37 -11.35 0.40
N LEU A 191 -9.25 -11.95 -0.01
CA LEU A 191 -8.55 -11.58 -1.25
C LEU A 191 -9.46 -11.78 -2.47
N ALA A 192 -10.20 -12.88 -2.55
CA ALA A 192 -11.08 -13.16 -3.68
C ALA A 192 -12.22 -12.13 -3.82
N GLN A 193 -12.83 -11.73 -2.71
CA GLN A 193 -13.88 -10.69 -2.68
C GLN A 193 -13.35 -9.34 -3.13
N ARG A 194 -12.13 -8.96 -2.69
CA ARG A 194 -11.49 -7.70 -3.10
C ARG A 194 -11.09 -7.69 -4.58
N ILE A 195 -10.56 -8.80 -5.11
CA ILE A 195 -10.25 -8.96 -6.54
C ILE A 195 -11.53 -8.92 -7.40
N THR A 196 -12.59 -9.57 -6.93
CA THR A 196 -13.92 -9.53 -7.57
C THR A 196 -14.46 -8.10 -7.58
N GLY A 197 -14.32 -7.37 -6.47
CA GLY A 197 -14.68 -5.96 -6.37
C GLY A 197 -13.98 -5.05 -7.39
N ILE A 198 -12.69 -5.27 -7.66
CA ILE A 198 -11.97 -4.58 -8.74
C ILE A 198 -12.59 -4.91 -10.11
N CYS A 199 -12.89 -6.19 -10.38
CA CYS A 199 -13.50 -6.60 -11.65
C CYS A 199 -14.89 -6.00 -11.84
N VAL A 200 -15.71 -5.99 -10.78
CA VAL A 200 -17.06 -5.39 -10.74
C VAL A 200 -16.99 -3.88 -10.96
N SER A 201 -16.10 -3.17 -10.27
CA SER A 201 -15.91 -1.72 -10.40
C SER A 201 -15.40 -1.33 -11.80
N LEU A 202 -14.61 -2.20 -12.44
CA LEU A 202 -14.20 -2.04 -13.84
C LEU A 202 -15.24 -2.59 -14.85
N GLY A 203 -16.40 -3.06 -14.38
CA GLY A 203 -17.46 -3.61 -15.22
C GLY A 203 -17.03 -4.79 -16.09
N GLU A 204 -16.08 -5.62 -15.62
CA GLU A 204 -15.53 -6.77 -16.35
C GLU A 204 -15.94 -8.10 -15.69
N TYR A 205 -16.37 -9.06 -16.52
CA TYR A 205 -16.37 -10.48 -16.18
C TYR A 205 -15.23 -11.15 -16.95
N PRO A 206 -13.99 -11.16 -16.40
CA PRO A 206 -12.80 -11.53 -17.15
C PRO A 206 -12.61 -13.04 -17.27
N LYS A 207 -11.86 -13.49 -18.27
CA LYS A 207 -11.32 -14.87 -18.29
C LYS A 207 -10.26 -15.00 -17.19
N VAL A 208 -10.50 -15.85 -16.19
CA VAL A 208 -9.57 -16.04 -15.08
C VAL A 208 -8.48 -17.07 -15.44
N ARG A 209 -7.21 -16.65 -15.34
CA ARG A 209 -6.00 -17.47 -15.46
C ARG A 209 -5.17 -17.37 -14.17
N TYR A 210 -4.28 -18.32 -13.95
CA TYR A 210 -3.41 -18.31 -12.77
C TYR A 210 -2.04 -18.91 -13.03
N TYR A 211 -1.00 -18.43 -12.33
CA TYR A 211 0.35 -18.99 -12.39
C TYR A 211 0.40 -20.38 -11.76
N LYS A 212 1.10 -21.29 -12.44
CA LYS A 212 1.35 -22.66 -12.01
C LYS A 212 2.81 -23.02 -12.31
N PRO A 213 3.70 -23.08 -11.28
CA PRO A 213 5.08 -23.48 -11.46
C PRO A 213 5.21 -24.84 -12.17
N ARG A 214 6.13 -24.97 -13.14
CA ARG A 214 6.37 -26.22 -13.89
C ARG A 214 6.91 -27.35 -12.99
N ALA A 215 7.69 -27.00 -11.96
CA ALA A 215 8.29 -27.93 -11.00
C ALA A 215 8.28 -27.27 -9.60
N PRO A 216 7.15 -27.33 -8.87
CA PRO A 216 7.02 -26.67 -7.58
C PRO A 216 7.86 -27.36 -6.48
N THR A 217 8.51 -26.54 -5.66
CA THR A 217 9.38 -26.96 -4.54
C THR A 217 8.82 -26.61 -3.15
N HIS A 218 7.70 -25.89 -3.09
CA HIS A 218 7.19 -25.23 -1.88
C HIS A 218 5.66 -25.36 -1.75
N GLU A 219 5.15 -25.37 -0.51
CA GLU A 219 3.70 -25.57 -0.24
C GLU A 219 2.83 -24.48 -0.88
N ALA A 220 3.30 -23.24 -0.90
CA ALA A 220 2.56 -22.08 -1.40
C ALA A 220 2.28 -22.13 -2.92
N SER A 221 2.91 -23.04 -3.67
CA SER A 221 2.75 -23.19 -5.13
C SER A 221 1.33 -23.52 -5.62
N VAL A 222 0.42 -23.89 -4.72
CA VAL A 222 -1.01 -24.10 -5.04
C VAL A 222 -1.90 -22.88 -4.77
N LEU A 223 -1.37 -21.81 -4.15
CA LEU A 223 -2.14 -20.62 -3.76
C LEU A 223 -2.84 -19.97 -4.95
N CYS A 224 -2.10 -19.68 -6.03
CA CYS A 224 -2.65 -19.09 -7.25
C CYS A 224 -3.85 -19.87 -7.79
N GLY A 225 -3.77 -21.21 -7.79
CA GLY A 225 -4.84 -22.08 -8.26
C GLY A 225 -6.05 -22.17 -7.33
N HIS A 226 -5.88 -21.96 -6.01
CA HIS A 226 -7.02 -21.89 -5.09
C HIS A 226 -7.68 -20.52 -5.13
N LEU A 227 -6.90 -19.44 -5.05
CA LEU A 227 -7.40 -18.07 -5.11
C LEU A 227 -8.14 -17.78 -6.42
N ALA A 228 -7.66 -18.29 -7.55
CA ALA A 228 -8.33 -18.12 -8.84
C ALA A 228 -9.68 -18.87 -8.94
N ARG A 229 -9.88 -19.96 -8.19
CA ARG A 229 -11.19 -20.61 -8.08
C ARG A 229 -12.14 -19.79 -7.23
N PHE A 230 -11.70 -19.32 -6.06
CA PHE A 230 -12.53 -18.47 -5.19
C PHE A 230 -12.94 -17.16 -5.91
N VAL A 231 -12.05 -16.55 -6.70
CA VAL A 231 -12.41 -15.37 -7.53
C VAL A 231 -13.40 -15.74 -8.64
N GLN A 232 -13.24 -16.90 -9.28
CA GLN A 232 -14.20 -17.36 -10.30
C GLN A 232 -15.58 -17.65 -9.69
N GLU A 233 -15.63 -18.21 -8.48
CA GLU A 233 -16.85 -18.49 -7.71
C GLU A 233 -17.56 -17.19 -7.29
N GLU A 234 -16.83 -16.22 -6.70
CA GLU A 234 -17.39 -14.90 -6.33
C GLU A 234 -17.85 -14.08 -7.56
N LEU A 235 -17.14 -14.16 -8.70
CA LEU A 235 -17.58 -13.57 -9.98
C LEU A 235 -18.85 -14.23 -10.54
N ASP A 236 -18.98 -15.55 -10.40
CA ASP A 236 -20.14 -16.30 -10.87
C ASP A 236 -21.38 -15.98 -10.03
N ASP A 237 -21.24 -15.92 -8.72
CA ASP A 237 -22.32 -15.55 -7.81
C ASP A 237 -22.73 -14.08 -8.03
N TYR A 238 -21.78 -13.15 -8.18
CA TYR A 238 -22.11 -11.76 -8.50
C TYR A 238 -22.89 -11.64 -9.82
N ALA A 239 -22.49 -12.36 -10.87
CA ALA A 239 -23.19 -12.36 -12.16
C ALA A 239 -24.59 -12.98 -12.08
N GLN A 240 -24.79 -14.04 -11.28
CA GLN A 240 -26.12 -14.62 -11.04
C GLN A 240 -27.08 -13.65 -10.35
N TRP A 241 -26.59 -12.86 -9.39
CA TRP A 241 -27.41 -11.87 -8.67
C TRP A 241 -27.62 -10.55 -9.44
N ASN A 242 -26.81 -10.27 -10.46
CA ASN A 242 -26.85 -9.02 -11.23
C ASN A 242 -27.03 -9.29 -12.75
N PRO A 243 -28.26 -9.52 -13.25
CA PRO A 243 -28.51 -9.89 -14.66
C PRO A 243 -28.05 -8.90 -15.74
N ASN A 244 -27.68 -7.67 -15.35
CA ASN A 244 -27.14 -6.64 -16.24
C ASN A 244 -25.59 -6.60 -16.26
N PHE A 245 -24.93 -7.56 -15.59
CA PHE A 245 -23.47 -7.67 -15.49
C PHE A 245 -22.93 -8.83 -16.35
N PRO A 246 -21.82 -8.66 -17.08
CA PRO A 246 -21.09 -7.40 -17.29
C PRO A 246 -21.88 -6.42 -18.18
N PRO A 247 -21.69 -5.10 -18.01
CA PRO A 247 -22.33 -4.10 -18.86
C PRO A 247 -22.04 -4.34 -20.37
N PRO A 248 -23.02 -4.13 -21.26
CA PRO A 248 -22.87 -4.40 -22.68
C PRO A 248 -21.78 -3.52 -23.31
N THR A 249 -20.77 -4.15 -23.90
CA THR A 249 -19.55 -3.48 -24.36
C THR A 249 -19.06 -4.04 -25.69
N SER A 250 -18.41 -3.19 -26.49
CA SER A 250 -17.75 -3.58 -27.75
C SER A 250 -16.30 -4.04 -27.56
N ARG A 251 -15.74 -3.96 -26.34
CA ARG A 251 -14.34 -4.31 -26.07
C ARG A 251 -14.16 -5.84 -26.01
N PRO A 252 -13.00 -6.39 -26.42
CA PRO A 252 -12.70 -7.80 -26.20
C PRO A 252 -12.76 -8.13 -24.70
N GLN A 253 -13.26 -9.32 -24.35
CA GLN A 253 -13.42 -9.73 -22.94
C GLN A 253 -12.12 -9.54 -22.16
N GLY A 254 -12.21 -8.96 -20.96
CA GLY A 254 -11.05 -8.78 -20.10
C GLY A 254 -10.39 -10.10 -19.68
N VAL A 255 -9.14 -10.03 -19.22
CA VAL A 255 -8.40 -11.17 -18.66
C VAL A 255 -7.93 -10.83 -17.26
N LEU A 256 -8.11 -11.76 -16.31
CA LEU A 256 -7.54 -11.68 -14.97
C LEU A 256 -6.44 -12.75 -14.88
N ILE A 257 -5.23 -12.35 -14.47
CA ILE A 257 -4.15 -13.30 -14.15
C ILE A 257 -3.81 -13.19 -12.66
N ILE A 258 -3.87 -14.32 -11.95
CA ILE A 258 -3.43 -14.41 -10.56
C ILE A 258 -2.01 -14.98 -10.50
N THR A 259 -1.12 -14.29 -9.80
CA THR A 259 0.30 -14.62 -9.65
C THR A 259 0.73 -14.52 -8.18
N ASP A 260 1.90 -15.02 -7.84
CA ASP A 260 2.49 -14.98 -6.50
C ASP A 260 3.98 -14.58 -6.58
N ARG A 261 4.72 -14.66 -5.47
CA ARG A 261 6.16 -14.32 -5.41
C ARG A 261 7.09 -15.43 -5.91
N SER A 262 6.61 -16.66 -6.08
CA SER A 262 7.39 -17.73 -6.72
C SER A 262 7.52 -17.57 -8.24
N MET A 263 6.86 -16.57 -8.84
CA MET A 263 7.01 -16.22 -10.26
C MET A 263 8.29 -15.40 -10.53
N ASP A 264 8.69 -14.51 -9.61
CA ASP A 264 9.87 -13.65 -9.73
C ASP A 264 10.43 -13.27 -8.35
N LEU A 265 11.53 -13.92 -7.96
CA LEU A 265 12.28 -13.62 -6.73
C LEU A 265 13.48 -12.68 -6.97
N MET A 266 13.73 -12.27 -8.22
CA MET A 266 14.80 -11.30 -8.53
C MET A 266 14.26 -9.87 -8.43
N ALA A 267 13.09 -9.59 -9.02
CA ALA A 267 12.49 -8.24 -9.03
C ALA A 267 12.46 -7.52 -7.66
N PRO A 268 12.12 -8.15 -6.52
CA PRO A 268 12.11 -7.48 -5.22
C PRO A 268 13.49 -7.37 -4.52
N LEU A 269 14.59 -7.85 -5.13
CA LEU A 269 15.95 -7.79 -4.56
C LEU A 269 16.85 -6.76 -5.25
N LEU A 270 16.66 -6.50 -6.54
CA LEU A 270 17.55 -5.66 -7.35
C LEU A 270 17.38 -4.17 -7.02
N HIS A 271 18.45 -3.38 -7.21
CA HIS A 271 18.34 -1.93 -7.30
C HIS A 271 17.77 -1.53 -8.67
N GLU A 272 16.86 -0.56 -8.67
CA GLU A 272 16.16 -0.12 -9.89
C GLU A 272 16.16 1.40 -10.02
N PHE A 273 16.61 1.90 -11.18
CA PHE A 273 16.93 3.32 -11.38
C PHE A 273 15.86 4.11 -12.15
N THR A 274 14.61 3.62 -12.20
CA THR A 274 13.47 4.47 -12.58
C THR A 274 12.94 5.23 -11.37
N TYR A 275 12.57 6.50 -11.56
CA TYR A 275 12.46 7.49 -10.48
C TYR A 275 11.71 7.03 -9.23
N GLN A 276 10.51 6.45 -9.38
CA GLN A 276 9.71 5.95 -8.27
C GLN A 276 10.35 4.75 -7.56
N ALA A 277 10.75 3.72 -8.30
CA ALA A 277 11.39 2.55 -7.70
C ALA A 277 12.66 2.94 -6.93
N MET A 278 13.47 3.85 -7.51
CA MET A 278 14.68 4.37 -6.88
C MET A 278 14.38 5.21 -5.63
N ALA A 279 13.31 6.00 -5.64
CA ALA A 279 12.88 6.77 -4.47
C ALA A 279 12.39 5.86 -3.33
N HIS A 280 11.62 4.81 -3.64
CA HIS A 280 11.10 3.86 -2.65
C HIS A 280 12.14 2.84 -2.14
N ASP A 281 13.26 2.64 -2.86
CA ASP A 281 14.40 1.84 -2.38
C ASP A 281 15.39 2.67 -1.54
N LEU A 282 15.68 3.92 -1.96
CA LEU A 282 16.80 4.71 -1.41
C LEU A 282 16.42 5.84 -0.45
N LEU A 283 15.16 6.28 -0.39
CA LEU A 283 14.71 7.38 0.47
C LEU A 283 13.82 6.89 1.61
N ASN A 284 13.80 7.65 2.71
CA ASN A 284 12.98 7.37 3.89
C ASN A 284 11.51 7.80 3.68
N LEU A 285 10.85 7.27 2.64
CA LEU A 285 9.43 7.50 2.38
C LEU A 285 8.57 6.81 3.45
N LYS A 286 7.64 7.56 4.03
CA LYS A 286 6.64 7.03 4.97
C LYS A 286 5.50 6.42 4.16
N GLU A 287 5.49 5.10 4.02
CA GLU A 287 4.36 4.40 3.40
C GLU A 287 3.24 4.10 4.41
N GLY A 288 2.10 4.76 4.25
CA GLY A 288 0.84 4.44 4.91
C GLY A 288 -0.34 4.59 3.95
N ASP A 289 -1.46 5.08 4.49
CA ASP A 289 -2.64 5.45 3.69
C ASP A 289 -2.27 6.46 2.58
N LYS A 290 -1.34 7.37 2.88
CA LYS A 290 -0.63 8.26 1.94
C LYS A 290 0.86 7.88 1.87
N VAL A 291 1.59 8.35 0.86
CA VAL A 291 3.06 8.31 0.83
C VAL A 291 3.55 9.72 1.14
N THR A 292 4.36 9.91 2.19
CA THR A 292 5.01 11.20 2.46
C THR A 292 6.52 11.13 2.46
N PHE A 293 7.15 12.20 1.95
CA PHE A 293 8.57 12.49 2.05
C PHE A 293 8.76 13.65 3.03
N HIS A 294 9.71 13.51 3.95
CA HIS A 294 9.99 14.52 4.97
C HIS A 294 11.19 15.38 4.52
N MET A 295 11.01 16.69 4.37
CA MET A 295 12.07 17.58 3.89
C MET A 295 12.07 18.98 4.53
N LYS A 296 13.26 19.60 4.54
CA LYS A 296 13.49 20.97 5.01
C LYS A 296 13.28 22.00 3.90
N ILE A 297 12.26 22.84 4.08
CA ILE A 297 11.95 24.00 3.24
C ILE A 297 12.66 25.22 3.83
N ASN A 298 13.19 26.09 2.95
CA ASN A 298 14.00 27.28 3.29
C ASN A 298 15.17 27.02 4.28
N GLU A 299 15.75 25.83 4.23
CA GLU A 299 16.92 25.39 5.01
C GLU A 299 18.04 26.45 5.08
N GLY A 300 18.49 26.79 6.28
CA GLY A 300 19.52 27.80 6.51
C GLY A 300 19.04 29.27 6.45
N THR A 301 17.75 29.52 6.23
CA THR A 301 17.14 30.86 6.37
C THR A 301 16.56 31.07 7.77
N LYS A 302 15.82 32.17 8.00
CA LYS A 302 15.05 32.37 9.25
C LYS A 302 13.73 31.61 9.26
N ASP A 303 13.26 31.19 8.09
CA ASP A 303 11.94 30.64 7.85
C ASP A 303 12.05 29.14 7.49
N GLU A 304 13.02 28.45 8.11
CA GLU A 304 13.25 27.01 7.94
C GLU A 304 12.10 26.21 8.56
N GLU A 305 11.48 25.34 7.74
CA GLU A 305 10.31 24.55 8.12
C GLU A 305 10.53 23.07 7.74
N ASP A 306 10.28 22.18 8.70
CA ASP A 306 10.25 20.72 8.48
C ASP A 306 8.84 20.34 7.97
N LYS A 307 8.72 19.97 6.68
CA LYS A 307 7.42 19.64 6.05
C LYS A 307 7.39 18.19 5.56
N ASP A 308 6.33 17.48 5.93
CA ASP A 308 5.94 16.21 5.31
C ASP A 308 5.13 16.50 4.04
N MET A 309 5.64 16.12 2.87
CA MET A 309 5.03 16.37 1.57
C MET A 309 4.51 15.08 0.94
N GLU A 310 3.32 15.11 0.33
CA GLU A 310 2.62 13.94 -0.18
C GLU A 310 2.94 13.64 -1.66
N LEU A 311 3.11 12.36 -1.99
CA LEU A 311 3.23 11.87 -3.37
C LEU A 311 1.90 11.27 -3.83
N HIS A 312 1.24 11.91 -4.79
CA HIS A 312 -0.12 11.54 -5.25
C HIS A 312 -0.31 11.62 -6.77
N ASP A 313 -1.25 10.84 -7.33
CA ASP A 313 -1.56 10.76 -8.78
C ASP A 313 -2.15 12.07 -9.37
N LYS A 314 -2.36 13.10 -8.54
CA LYS A 314 -2.75 14.47 -8.93
C LYS A 314 -1.54 15.37 -9.23
N ASP A 315 -0.34 14.98 -8.80
CA ASP A 315 0.90 15.70 -9.12
C ASP A 315 1.36 15.31 -10.52
N LYS A 316 1.34 16.27 -11.45
CA LYS A 316 1.76 16.03 -12.84
C LYS A 316 3.27 15.80 -12.98
N VAL A 317 4.10 16.45 -12.18
CA VAL A 317 5.56 16.29 -12.20
C VAL A 317 5.95 14.89 -11.72
N TRP A 318 5.24 14.34 -10.73
CA TRP A 318 5.32 12.94 -10.34
C TRP A 318 4.84 12.00 -11.47
N VAL A 319 3.59 12.15 -11.93
CA VAL A 319 2.97 11.24 -12.92
C VAL A 319 3.76 11.21 -14.24
N ASP A 320 4.18 12.36 -14.76
CA ASP A 320 4.92 12.43 -16.02
C ASP A 320 6.32 11.79 -15.93
N ASN A 321 6.90 11.60 -14.73
CA ASN A 321 8.31 11.21 -14.58
C ASN A 321 8.56 9.95 -13.71
N ARG A 322 7.60 9.48 -12.91
CA ARG A 322 7.77 8.35 -11.96
C ARG A 322 8.35 7.07 -12.59
N HIS A 323 8.01 6.82 -13.85
CA HIS A 323 8.41 5.63 -14.59
C HIS A 323 9.65 5.82 -15.48
N LYS A 324 10.20 7.04 -15.59
CA LYS A 324 11.41 7.33 -16.39
C LYS A 324 12.67 6.98 -15.62
N HIS A 325 13.77 6.78 -16.34
CA HIS A 325 15.08 6.59 -15.73
C HIS A 325 15.53 7.86 -15.00
N MET A 326 16.15 7.75 -13.82
CA MET A 326 16.48 8.87 -12.94
C MET A 326 17.29 9.98 -13.66
N ARG A 327 18.19 9.60 -14.57
CA ARG A 327 18.93 10.55 -15.43
C ARG A 327 17.98 11.43 -16.25
N GLU A 328 17.05 10.82 -16.98
CA GLU A 328 16.08 11.52 -17.83
C GLU A 328 15.14 12.37 -16.99
N THR A 329 14.76 11.89 -15.80
CA THR A 329 13.97 12.65 -14.83
C THR A 329 14.70 13.91 -14.38
N ILE A 330 15.98 13.81 -13.99
CA ILE A 330 16.78 14.97 -13.58
C ILE A 330 16.91 16.00 -14.71
N ASP A 331 17.21 15.56 -15.93
CA ASP A 331 17.38 16.47 -17.06
C ASP A 331 16.04 17.09 -17.50
N LYS A 332 14.93 16.33 -17.47
CA LYS A 332 13.59 16.86 -17.71
C LYS A 332 13.12 17.82 -16.61
N LEU A 333 13.31 17.52 -15.33
CA LEU A 333 12.98 18.44 -14.24
C LEU A 333 13.71 19.79 -14.39
N ARG A 334 14.99 19.75 -14.81
CA ARG A 334 15.78 20.95 -15.13
C ARG A 334 15.27 21.68 -16.39
N GLU A 335 14.71 20.98 -17.36
CA GLU A 335 14.11 21.60 -18.56
C GLU A 335 12.76 22.23 -18.25
N ASP A 336 11.84 21.47 -17.62
CA ASP A 336 10.52 21.94 -17.20
C ASP A 336 10.63 23.16 -16.29
N PHE A 337 11.57 23.18 -15.34
CA PHE A 337 11.81 24.34 -14.48
C PHE A 337 12.33 25.57 -15.25
N ARG A 338 13.30 25.40 -16.16
CA ARG A 338 13.78 26.52 -17.01
C ARG A 338 12.66 27.05 -17.91
N ASN A 339 11.82 26.16 -18.44
CA ASN A 339 10.64 26.52 -19.22
C ASN A 339 9.65 27.32 -18.37
N PHE A 340 9.36 26.89 -17.13
CA PHE A 340 8.51 27.62 -16.18
C PHE A 340 9.02 29.04 -15.87
N ILE A 341 10.32 29.21 -15.60
CA ILE A 341 10.92 30.54 -15.40
C ILE A 341 10.84 31.39 -16.67
N SER A 342 11.13 30.83 -17.85
CA SER A 342 11.07 31.56 -19.12
C SER A 342 9.66 32.04 -19.50
N GLN A 343 8.62 31.32 -19.04
CA GLN A 343 7.21 31.69 -19.23
C GLN A 343 6.74 32.78 -18.24
N ASN A 344 7.56 33.14 -17.24
CA ASN A 344 7.25 34.15 -16.24
C ASN A 344 8.39 35.22 -16.15
N PRO A 345 8.61 36.05 -17.19
CA PRO A 345 9.78 36.95 -17.27
C PRO A 345 9.86 38.01 -16.16
N ASN A 346 8.75 38.31 -15.48
CA ASN A 346 8.71 39.26 -14.36
C ASN A 346 9.58 38.85 -13.15
N PHE A 347 10.16 37.65 -13.16
CA PHE A 347 10.99 37.10 -12.08
C PHE A 347 12.44 36.82 -12.47
N THR A 348 12.84 37.05 -13.72
CA THR A 348 14.26 36.99 -14.10
C THR A 348 14.99 38.24 -13.59
N LYS A 349 15.66 38.14 -12.45
CA LYS A 349 16.82 39.00 -12.18
C LYS A 349 17.91 38.63 -13.18
N GLU A 350 18.47 39.64 -13.84
CA GLU A 350 19.63 39.46 -14.71
C GLU A 350 20.86 39.00 -13.89
N ASP A 351 21.80 38.34 -14.55
CA ASP A 351 23.06 37.77 -14.01
C ASP A 351 22.97 36.66 -12.94
N GLN A 352 22.75 35.40 -13.39
CA GLN A 352 23.60 34.24 -13.01
C GLN A 352 23.32 32.96 -13.83
N GLU A 353 24.27 32.01 -13.81
CA GLU A 353 24.13 30.71 -14.50
C GLU A 353 23.03 29.84 -13.83
N THR A 354 21.95 29.57 -14.56
CA THR A 354 20.73 28.90 -14.08
C THR A 354 20.83 27.36 -14.01
N THR A 355 22.03 26.82 -13.84
CA THR A 355 22.32 25.37 -13.98
C THR A 355 22.46 24.61 -12.66
N ASN A 356 22.48 25.29 -11.52
CA ASN A 356 22.75 24.67 -10.21
C ASN A 356 21.46 24.44 -9.40
N LEU A 357 21.31 23.25 -8.81
CA LEU A 357 20.08 22.84 -8.09
C LEU A 357 19.77 23.70 -6.87
N ASN A 358 20.81 24.19 -6.17
CA ASN A 358 20.63 25.07 -5.01
C ASN A 358 20.10 26.45 -5.45
N ASN A 359 20.69 27.04 -6.49
CA ASN A 359 20.22 28.30 -7.07
C ASN A 359 18.74 28.22 -7.51
N ILE A 360 18.29 27.04 -7.96
CA ILE A 360 16.88 26.75 -8.28
C ILE A 360 16.01 26.74 -7.01
N LYS A 361 16.45 26.08 -5.92
CA LYS A 361 15.79 26.11 -4.59
C LYS A 361 15.68 27.55 -4.06
N ASP A 362 16.73 28.36 -4.24
CA ASP A 362 16.78 29.76 -3.79
C ASP A 362 15.85 30.68 -4.60
N MET A 363 15.82 30.55 -5.94
CA MET A 363 14.93 31.34 -6.81
C MET A 363 13.45 31.10 -6.49
N LEU A 364 13.08 29.88 -6.08
CA LEU A 364 11.71 29.52 -5.69
C LEU A 364 11.20 30.29 -4.47
N ALA A 365 12.08 30.84 -3.61
CA ALA A 365 11.66 31.60 -2.43
C ALA A 365 10.75 32.80 -2.79
N GLY A 366 10.96 33.43 -3.95
CA GLY A 366 10.30 34.68 -4.34
C GLY A 366 8.89 34.58 -4.96
N LEU A 367 8.29 33.38 -5.05
CA LEU A 367 7.08 33.14 -5.86
C LEU A 367 5.83 32.75 -5.03
N PRO A 368 5.09 33.71 -4.44
CA PRO A 368 3.87 33.41 -3.67
C PRO A 368 2.66 33.00 -4.53
N GLN A 369 2.60 33.43 -5.79
CA GLN A 369 1.44 33.17 -6.67
C GLN A 369 1.42 31.76 -7.30
N PHE A 370 2.51 31.00 -7.18
CA PHE A 370 2.67 29.67 -7.77
C PHE A 370 3.09 28.61 -6.74
N GLN A 371 2.71 28.80 -5.47
CA GLN A 371 3.22 28.01 -4.33
C GLN A 371 3.04 26.49 -4.51
N GLU A 372 1.91 26.01 -5.04
CA GLU A 372 1.68 24.57 -5.31
C GLU A 372 2.68 23.98 -6.32
N GLN A 373 2.89 24.66 -7.46
CA GLN A 373 3.84 24.21 -8.49
C GLN A 373 5.28 24.30 -8.00
N LYS A 374 5.60 25.36 -7.25
CA LYS A 374 6.88 25.54 -6.54
C LYS A 374 7.16 24.38 -5.59
N GLU A 375 6.16 23.99 -4.79
CA GLU A 375 6.28 22.90 -3.83
C GLU A 375 6.49 21.55 -4.53
N SER A 376 5.73 21.25 -5.58
CA SER A 376 5.94 20.07 -6.44
C SER A 376 7.36 20.01 -7.05
N TYR A 377 7.84 21.08 -7.70
CA TYR A 377 9.20 21.09 -8.24
C TYR A 377 10.27 20.99 -7.14
N SER A 378 10.09 21.68 -6.00
CA SER A 378 11.01 21.61 -4.86
C SER A 378 11.13 20.17 -4.33
N LEU A 379 9.99 19.51 -4.10
CA LEU A 379 9.91 18.11 -3.68
C LEU A 379 10.68 17.18 -4.63
N HIS A 380 10.36 17.23 -5.93
CA HIS A 380 10.92 16.30 -6.89
C HIS A 380 12.42 16.52 -7.15
N LEU A 381 12.88 17.77 -7.15
CA LEU A 381 14.30 18.10 -7.25
C LEU A 381 15.09 17.66 -6.00
N THR A 382 14.53 17.85 -4.80
CA THR A 382 15.17 17.40 -3.55
C THR A 382 15.25 15.87 -3.49
N MET A 383 14.15 15.16 -3.74
CA MET A 383 14.14 13.68 -3.79
C MET A 383 15.16 13.12 -4.81
N ALA A 384 15.23 13.70 -6.00
CA ALA A 384 16.17 13.26 -7.03
C ALA A 384 17.63 13.49 -6.61
N GLN A 385 17.94 14.63 -5.97
CA GLN A 385 19.29 14.92 -5.46
C GLN A 385 19.67 13.98 -4.30
N GLU A 386 18.77 13.71 -3.37
CA GLU A 386 19.03 12.78 -2.26
C GLU A 386 19.23 11.33 -2.75
N ALA A 387 18.39 10.86 -3.68
CA ALA A 387 18.54 9.53 -4.26
C ALA A 387 19.89 9.39 -5.00
N MET A 388 20.33 10.43 -5.70
CA MET A 388 21.66 10.47 -6.33
C MET A 388 22.82 10.56 -5.31
N ASN A 389 22.61 11.22 -4.16
CA ASN A 389 23.59 11.21 -3.07
C ASN A 389 23.78 9.81 -2.49
N VAL A 390 22.69 9.07 -2.24
CA VAL A 390 22.74 7.66 -1.77
C VAL A 390 23.39 6.76 -2.84
N PHE A 391 22.99 6.90 -4.10
CA PHE A 391 23.53 6.15 -5.23
C PHE A 391 25.06 6.27 -5.37
N ALA A 392 25.58 7.50 -5.24
CA ALA A 392 27.03 7.74 -5.24
C ALA A 392 27.70 7.22 -3.96
N ARG A 393 27.11 7.47 -2.79
CA ARG A 393 27.67 7.11 -1.48
C ARG A 393 27.82 5.59 -1.30
N HIS A 394 26.80 4.82 -1.70
CA HIS A 394 26.79 3.35 -1.55
C HIS A 394 27.40 2.59 -2.74
N LYS A 395 28.03 3.30 -3.70
CA LYS A 395 28.63 2.72 -4.92
C LYS A 395 27.64 1.84 -5.72
N LEU A 396 26.36 2.26 -5.78
CA LEU A 396 25.32 1.48 -6.45
C LEU A 396 25.59 1.15 -7.93
N PRO A 397 26.38 1.92 -8.73
CA PRO A 397 26.84 1.47 -10.05
C PRO A 397 27.58 0.13 -10.05
N ASP A 398 28.49 -0.07 -9.07
CA ASP A 398 29.31 -1.28 -8.98
C ASP A 398 28.47 -2.47 -8.49
N VAL A 399 27.54 -2.22 -7.54
CA VAL A 399 26.56 -3.21 -7.05
C VAL A 399 25.64 -3.65 -8.20
N ALA A 400 25.04 -2.69 -8.91
CA ALA A 400 24.05 -2.96 -9.94
C ALA A 400 24.63 -3.69 -11.15
N SER A 401 25.87 -3.39 -11.60
CA SER A 401 26.50 -4.14 -12.70
C SER A 401 26.59 -5.65 -12.37
N VAL A 402 26.86 -6.00 -11.11
CA VAL A 402 26.86 -7.39 -10.62
C VAL A 402 25.44 -7.93 -10.47
N GLU A 403 24.52 -7.22 -9.82
CA GLU A 403 23.10 -7.62 -9.69
C GLU A 403 22.44 -7.92 -11.04
N GLN A 404 22.56 -7.02 -12.01
CA GLN A 404 22.05 -7.18 -13.37
C GLN A 404 22.65 -8.42 -14.06
N THR A 405 23.92 -8.71 -13.81
CA THR A 405 24.62 -9.88 -14.35
C THR A 405 24.17 -11.19 -13.68
N LEU A 406 23.80 -11.16 -12.39
CA LEU A 406 23.24 -12.31 -11.67
C LEU A 406 21.79 -12.57 -12.11
N ALA A 407 20.94 -11.54 -12.16
CA ALA A 407 19.52 -11.66 -12.51
C ALA A 407 19.30 -12.09 -13.97
N MET A 408 20.05 -11.52 -14.91
CA MET A 408 19.99 -11.92 -16.33
C MET A 408 20.77 -13.21 -16.63
N GLY A 409 21.62 -13.66 -15.71
CA GLY A 409 22.55 -14.78 -15.91
C GLY A 409 23.58 -14.55 -17.03
N VAL A 410 23.69 -13.33 -17.54
CA VAL A 410 24.61 -12.90 -18.61
C VAL A 410 25.22 -11.53 -18.31
N ASP A 411 26.49 -11.39 -18.67
CA ASP A 411 27.21 -10.10 -18.61
C ASP A 411 26.67 -9.10 -19.65
N GLU A 412 27.23 -7.88 -19.65
CA GLU A 412 26.87 -6.77 -20.57
C GLU A 412 27.02 -7.16 -22.06
N ASP A 413 27.88 -8.13 -22.34
CA ASP A 413 28.20 -8.72 -23.64
C ASP A 413 27.22 -9.86 -24.06
N PHE A 414 26.18 -10.14 -23.25
CA PHE A 414 25.27 -11.29 -23.33
C PHE A 414 25.96 -12.67 -23.27
N LYS A 415 27.17 -12.72 -22.74
CA LYS A 415 27.96 -13.95 -22.55
C LYS A 415 27.74 -14.48 -21.13
N LYS A 416 28.13 -15.73 -20.91
CA LYS A 416 28.04 -16.36 -19.58
C LYS A 416 29.13 -15.76 -18.67
N PRO A 417 28.78 -15.14 -17.54
CA PRO A 417 29.73 -14.35 -16.77
C PRO A 417 30.82 -15.23 -16.14
N LYS A 418 32.05 -14.73 -16.20
CA LYS A 418 33.23 -15.34 -15.57
C LYS A 418 33.53 -14.66 -14.25
N ASN A 419 34.11 -15.39 -13.31
CA ASN A 419 34.64 -14.87 -12.04
C ASN A 419 33.63 -14.06 -11.20
N ILE A 420 32.31 -14.26 -11.40
CA ILE A 420 31.26 -13.45 -10.75
C ILE A 420 31.29 -13.55 -9.21
N LEU A 421 31.78 -14.66 -8.65
CA LEU A 421 32.00 -14.80 -7.22
C LEU A 421 33.13 -13.88 -6.70
N GLU A 422 34.19 -13.67 -7.47
CA GLU A 422 35.29 -12.76 -7.08
C GLU A 422 34.78 -11.30 -7.07
N GLN A 423 33.89 -10.95 -7.99
CA GLN A 423 33.22 -9.65 -8.03
C GLN A 423 32.30 -9.47 -6.82
N VAL A 424 31.45 -10.46 -6.51
CA VAL A 424 30.59 -10.47 -5.31
C VAL A 424 31.43 -10.32 -4.03
N VAL A 425 32.44 -11.16 -3.82
CA VAL A 425 33.29 -11.11 -2.61
C VAL A 425 33.99 -9.76 -2.44
N ARG A 426 34.45 -9.14 -3.54
CA ARG A 426 35.04 -7.79 -3.50
C ARG A 426 34.04 -6.71 -3.09
N LEU A 427 32.76 -6.82 -3.47
CA LEU A 427 31.71 -5.89 -3.05
C LEU A 427 31.31 -6.10 -1.58
N LEU A 428 31.26 -7.35 -1.12
CA LEU A 428 30.94 -7.67 0.28
C LEU A 428 31.98 -7.14 1.29
N ASP A 429 33.21 -6.92 0.84
CA ASP A 429 34.31 -6.32 1.61
C ASP A 429 34.22 -4.78 1.72
N ASP A 430 33.50 -4.11 0.81
CA ASP A 430 33.59 -2.66 0.63
C ASP A 430 32.71 -1.90 1.64
N GLU A 431 33.34 -1.16 2.56
CA GLU A 431 32.69 -0.38 3.64
C GLU A 431 31.64 0.64 3.16
N ALA A 432 31.65 1.02 1.88
CA ALA A 432 30.62 1.91 1.32
C ALA A 432 29.26 1.21 1.12
N ILE A 433 29.26 -0.12 0.92
CA ILE A 433 28.06 -0.89 0.57
C ILE A 433 27.35 -1.32 1.85
N SER A 434 26.05 -0.99 1.96
CA SER A 434 25.28 -1.19 3.20
C SER A 434 25.07 -2.67 3.54
N HIS A 435 24.77 -2.96 4.80
CA HIS A 435 24.49 -4.33 5.26
C HIS A 435 23.25 -4.93 4.55
N SER A 436 22.26 -4.10 4.20
CA SER A 436 21.10 -4.51 3.40
C SER A 436 21.53 -4.96 2.00
N ASP A 437 22.40 -4.19 1.35
CA ASP A 437 22.80 -4.43 -0.03
C ASP A 437 23.79 -5.60 -0.15
N ARG A 438 24.64 -5.79 0.86
CA ARG A 438 25.43 -7.02 1.05
C ARG A 438 24.54 -8.26 1.13
N LEU A 439 23.42 -8.20 1.87
CA LEU A 439 22.48 -9.32 1.99
C LEU A 439 21.70 -9.55 0.68
N ARG A 440 21.19 -8.49 0.04
CA ARG A 440 20.57 -8.54 -1.31
C ARG A 440 21.48 -9.22 -2.32
N LEU A 441 22.77 -8.87 -2.32
CA LEU A 441 23.78 -9.43 -3.22
C LEU A 441 24.03 -10.93 -2.97
N ILE A 442 24.07 -11.38 -1.71
CA ILE A 442 24.21 -12.81 -1.37
C ILE A 442 22.95 -13.60 -1.76
N MET A 443 21.74 -13.07 -1.50
CA MET A 443 20.47 -13.70 -1.89
C MET A 443 20.35 -13.83 -3.41
N THR A 444 20.60 -12.74 -4.15
CA THR A 444 20.63 -12.71 -5.62
C THR A 444 21.66 -13.68 -6.19
N TYR A 445 22.85 -13.78 -5.57
CA TYR A 445 23.86 -14.75 -5.94
C TYR A 445 23.42 -16.19 -5.67
N ALA A 446 22.78 -16.49 -4.54
CA ALA A 446 22.28 -17.83 -4.23
C ALA A 446 21.22 -18.30 -5.24
N LEU A 447 20.27 -17.42 -5.59
CA LEU A 447 19.25 -17.68 -6.62
C LEU A 447 19.89 -17.90 -8.00
N TYR A 448 20.78 -17.01 -8.46
CA TYR A 448 21.52 -17.18 -9.73
C TYR A 448 22.32 -18.50 -9.78
N ARG A 449 22.88 -18.92 -8.64
CA ARG A 449 23.69 -20.14 -8.58
C ARG A 449 22.87 -21.41 -8.79
N GLY A 450 21.59 -21.40 -8.42
CA GLY A 450 20.81 -22.63 -8.21
C GLY A 450 21.45 -23.41 -7.07
N GLY A 451 21.29 -22.90 -5.85
CA GLY A 451 21.84 -23.47 -4.63
C GLY A 451 23.34 -23.19 -4.38
N VAL A 452 23.64 -22.85 -3.13
CA VAL A 452 24.98 -22.71 -2.55
C VAL A 452 25.09 -23.67 -1.35
N ILE A 453 26.30 -24.08 -0.97
CA ILE A 453 26.49 -24.96 0.19
C ILE A 453 26.35 -24.11 1.47
N GLN A 454 25.64 -24.59 2.50
CA GLN A 454 25.40 -23.84 3.75
C GLN A 454 26.69 -23.28 4.40
N GLU A 455 27.79 -24.01 4.27
CA GLU A 455 29.12 -23.59 4.73
C GLU A 455 29.66 -22.38 3.95
N ASP A 456 29.45 -22.34 2.63
CA ASP A 456 29.84 -21.21 1.80
C ASP A 456 28.95 -19.99 2.02
N VAL A 457 27.65 -20.19 2.31
CA VAL A 457 26.76 -19.10 2.76
C VAL A 457 27.25 -18.51 4.08
N ARG A 458 27.58 -19.34 5.07
CA ARG A 458 28.14 -18.86 6.35
C ARG A 458 29.50 -18.15 6.19
N ARG A 459 30.33 -18.56 5.23
CA ARG A 459 31.57 -17.84 4.87
C ARG A 459 31.29 -16.49 4.21
N LEU A 460 30.33 -16.41 3.29
CA LEU A 460 29.94 -15.14 2.64
C LEU A 460 29.37 -14.14 3.64
N LEU A 461 28.52 -14.59 4.58
CA LEU A 461 28.01 -13.74 5.67
C LEU A 461 29.13 -13.22 6.58
N ALA A 462 30.04 -14.11 7.00
CA ALA A 462 31.17 -13.72 7.85
C ALA A 462 32.13 -12.73 7.15
N HIS A 463 32.40 -12.94 5.85
CA HIS A 463 33.18 -12.01 5.02
C HIS A 463 32.47 -10.66 4.85
N ALA A 464 31.15 -10.67 4.69
CA ALA A 464 30.33 -9.47 4.59
C ALA A 464 30.10 -8.73 5.93
N SER A 465 30.65 -9.22 7.04
CA SER A 465 30.35 -8.76 8.42
C SER A 465 28.86 -8.83 8.79
N LEU A 466 28.10 -9.73 8.17
CA LEU A 466 26.67 -9.91 8.43
C LEU A 466 26.39 -10.88 9.59
N PRO A 467 25.30 -10.66 10.36
CA PRO A 467 24.87 -11.58 11.40
C PRO A 467 24.65 -13.02 10.88
N PRO A 468 25.08 -14.07 11.61
CA PRO A 468 24.88 -15.46 11.18
C PRO A 468 23.42 -15.87 10.96
N HIS A 469 22.45 -15.19 11.60
CA HIS A 469 21.02 -15.44 11.42
C HIS A 469 20.48 -14.98 10.06
N ASP A 470 21.20 -14.14 9.31
CA ASP A 470 20.82 -13.81 7.93
C ASP A 470 20.97 -15.01 6.97
N GLY A 471 21.64 -16.09 7.42
CA GLY A 471 21.59 -17.40 6.76
C GLY A 471 20.20 -18.02 6.76
N GLU A 472 19.37 -17.75 7.77
CA GLU A 472 17.95 -18.17 7.80
C GLU A 472 17.12 -17.33 6.83
N VAL A 473 17.39 -16.02 6.71
CA VAL A 473 16.71 -15.13 5.76
C VAL A 473 16.97 -15.57 4.31
N ILE A 474 18.20 -15.99 4.01
CA ILE A 474 18.55 -16.59 2.71
C ILE A 474 17.77 -17.90 2.49
N GLN A 475 17.71 -18.78 3.49
CA GLN A 475 17.00 -20.06 3.38
C GLN A 475 15.46 -19.89 3.29
N ASN A 476 14.88 -18.87 3.93
CA ASN A 476 13.44 -18.62 3.91
C ASN A 476 12.89 -18.34 2.50
N LEU A 477 13.74 -17.94 1.53
CA LEU A 477 13.36 -17.87 0.10
C LEU A 477 12.85 -19.20 -0.46
N GLU A 478 13.21 -20.34 0.13
CA GLU A 478 12.77 -21.67 -0.29
C GLU A 478 11.27 -21.90 0.00
N LEU A 479 10.72 -21.20 1.00
CA LEU A 479 9.27 -21.16 1.25
C LEU A 479 8.48 -20.45 0.13
N LEU A 480 9.16 -19.58 -0.63
CA LEU A 480 8.64 -18.91 -1.83
C LEU A 480 9.09 -19.59 -3.14
N GLY A 481 9.61 -20.82 -3.07
CA GLY A 481 10.02 -21.58 -4.25
C GLY A 481 11.41 -21.26 -4.80
N GLY A 482 12.19 -20.44 -4.10
CA GLY A 482 13.62 -20.30 -4.35
C GLY A 482 14.38 -21.61 -4.13
N HIS A 483 15.62 -21.67 -4.61
CA HIS A 483 16.56 -22.74 -4.28
C HIS A 483 17.92 -22.10 -3.96
N THR A 484 18.20 -21.98 -2.66
CA THR A 484 19.30 -21.16 -2.15
C THR A 484 20.38 -22.01 -1.49
N ILE A 485 19.98 -23.09 -0.84
CA ILE A 485 20.84 -24.07 -0.18
C ILE A 485 20.79 -25.38 -0.97
N LYS A 486 21.93 -26.06 -1.12
CA LYS A 486 22.01 -27.36 -1.80
C LYS A 486 22.99 -28.32 -1.16
N ALA A 487 22.79 -29.61 -1.40
CA ALA A 487 23.66 -30.67 -0.91
C ALA A 487 24.96 -30.80 -1.73
N LEU A 488 26.03 -31.28 -1.08
CA LEU A 488 27.38 -31.40 -1.67
C LEU A 488 27.43 -32.29 -2.92
N LYS A 489 26.56 -33.31 -3.00
CA LYS A 489 26.47 -34.26 -4.12
C LYS A 489 25.33 -33.97 -5.10
N GLU A 490 24.67 -32.83 -4.97
CA GLU A 490 23.48 -32.49 -5.76
C GLU A 490 23.86 -32.06 -7.19
N PRO A 491 23.27 -32.68 -8.23
CA PRO A 491 23.55 -32.34 -9.62
C PRO A 491 23.11 -30.89 -9.89
N ARG A 492 23.99 -30.08 -10.49
CA ARG A 492 23.70 -28.66 -10.73
C ARG A 492 22.77 -28.48 -11.94
N ASN A 493 21.48 -28.68 -11.70
CA ASN A 493 20.41 -28.29 -12.62
C ASN A 493 20.15 -26.79 -12.44
N PRO A 494 20.43 -25.93 -13.45
CA PRO A 494 20.05 -24.52 -13.35
C PRO A 494 18.51 -24.40 -13.38
N PRO A 495 17.91 -23.48 -12.60
CA PRO A 495 16.47 -23.24 -12.66
C PRO A 495 16.08 -22.83 -14.08
N THR A 496 15.02 -23.44 -14.62
CA THR A 496 14.48 -23.06 -15.93
C THR A 496 13.64 -21.80 -15.76
N PRO A 497 13.98 -20.67 -16.38
CA PRO A 497 13.21 -19.44 -16.23
C PRO A 497 11.80 -19.63 -16.81
N VAL A 498 10.82 -18.93 -16.24
CA VAL A 498 9.41 -19.00 -16.68
C VAL A 498 9.32 -18.66 -18.18
N PHE A 499 9.95 -17.55 -18.57
CA PHE A 499 10.11 -17.08 -19.95
C PHE A 499 11.59 -17.11 -20.36
N PRO A 500 11.95 -17.69 -21.52
CA PRO A 500 13.30 -17.61 -22.05
C PRO A 500 13.80 -16.17 -22.22
N LEU A 501 15.12 -15.98 -22.08
CA LEU A 501 15.79 -14.73 -22.46
C LEU A 501 16.02 -14.70 -23.97
N ASP A 502 15.35 -13.79 -24.68
CA ASP A 502 15.74 -13.49 -26.07
C ASP A 502 17.08 -12.75 -26.08
N ARG A 503 18.05 -13.33 -26.79
CA ARG A 503 19.40 -12.79 -26.98
C ARG A 503 19.59 -12.13 -28.35
N ARG A 504 18.51 -11.99 -29.13
CA ARG A 504 18.50 -11.44 -30.50
C ARG A 504 18.02 -9.99 -30.55
N ALA A 505 17.23 -9.55 -29.58
CA ALA A 505 16.80 -8.16 -29.41
C ALA A 505 17.92 -7.23 -28.86
N SER A 506 19.15 -7.72 -28.77
CA SER A 506 20.17 -7.27 -27.83
C SER A 506 21.19 -6.28 -28.43
N VAL A 507 20.75 -5.04 -28.67
CA VAL A 507 21.68 -3.89 -28.66
C VAL A 507 21.58 -3.26 -27.26
N VAL A 508 22.58 -3.51 -26.40
CA VAL A 508 22.72 -2.72 -25.17
C VAL A 508 23.27 -1.36 -25.54
N ASP A 509 22.42 -0.36 -25.35
CA ASP A 509 22.83 1.02 -25.18
C ASP A 509 23.71 1.14 -23.93
N GLU A 510 24.89 1.79 -24.03
CA GLU A 510 25.77 2.02 -22.86
C GLU A 510 25.04 2.78 -21.75
N GLU A 511 24.00 3.55 -22.09
CA GLU A 511 23.18 4.31 -21.15
C GLU A 511 22.28 3.41 -20.27
N ASN A 512 21.99 2.18 -20.71
CA ASN A 512 21.07 1.24 -20.06
C ASN A 512 21.77 -0.01 -19.46
N ALA A 513 23.10 -0.05 -19.41
CA ALA A 513 23.87 -1.21 -18.93
C ALA A 513 23.55 -1.64 -17.48
N LEU A 514 23.13 -0.70 -16.63
CA LEU A 514 22.71 -0.91 -15.23
C LEU A 514 21.22 -1.25 -15.07
N SER A 515 20.44 -1.28 -16.15
CA SER A 515 18.97 -1.43 -16.16
C SER A 515 18.52 -2.43 -17.24
N ARG A 516 19.25 -3.54 -17.39
CA ARG A 516 19.02 -4.59 -18.41
C ARG A 516 17.93 -5.60 -18.02
N PHE A 517 17.67 -5.75 -16.72
CA PHE A 517 16.67 -6.65 -16.17
C PHE A 517 15.25 -6.13 -16.43
N GLU A 518 14.40 -7.02 -16.93
CA GLU A 518 12.96 -6.79 -17.03
C GLU A 518 12.24 -7.78 -16.11
N PRO A 519 11.34 -7.31 -15.21
CA PRO A 519 10.54 -8.19 -14.39
C PRO A 519 9.75 -9.20 -15.22
N VAL A 520 9.55 -10.42 -14.71
CA VAL A 520 8.79 -11.48 -15.37
C VAL A 520 7.39 -11.01 -15.78
N MET A 521 6.79 -10.12 -14.98
CA MET A 521 5.54 -9.41 -15.28
C MET A 521 5.47 -8.83 -16.71
N LYS A 522 6.55 -8.18 -17.19
CA LYS A 522 6.57 -7.54 -18.50
C LYS A 522 6.45 -8.56 -19.64
N ARG A 523 7.11 -9.72 -19.51
CA ARG A 523 7.08 -10.80 -20.50
C ARG A 523 5.76 -11.55 -20.48
N LEU A 524 5.21 -11.80 -19.29
CA LEU A 524 3.87 -12.35 -19.09
C LEU A 524 2.80 -11.49 -19.80
N LEU A 525 2.87 -10.17 -19.64
CA LEU A 525 1.94 -9.23 -20.25
C LEU A 525 2.13 -9.08 -21.77
N ASP A 526 3.37 -9.16 -22.26
CA ASP A 526 3.68 -9.13 -23.69
C ASP A 526 3.20 -10.41 -24.42
N ASP A 527 3.51 -11.59 -23.88
CA ASP A 527 3.03 -12.88 -24.43
C ASP A 527 1.50 -13.00 -24.33
N LEU A 528 0.89 -12.51 -23.25
CA LEU A 528 -0.57 -12.42 -23.15
C LEU A 528 -1.16 -11.52 -24.25
N SER A 529 -0.56 -10.34 -24.45
CA SER A 529 -1.02 -9.37 -25.46
C SER A 529 -0.89 -9.88 -26.90
N ARG A 530 -0.07 -10.93 -27.12
CA ARG A 530 0.14 -11.64 -28.39
C ARG A 530 -0.73 -12.90 -28.55
N GLY A 531 -1.45 -13.33 -27.52
CA GLY A 531 -2.13 -14.64 -27.50
C GLY A 531 -1.19 -15.84 -27.36
N ALA A 532 0.07 -15.62 -26.96
CA ALA A 532 1.15 -16.62 -26.95
C ALA A 532 1.43 -17.21 -25.55
N LEU A 533 0.76 -16.74 -24.50
CA LEU A 533 1.04 -17.12 -23.11
C LEU A 533 0.73 -18.61 -22.83
N ASP A 534 1.79 -19.37 -22.50
CA ASP A 534 1.79 -20.82 -22.24
C ASP A 534 0.66 -21.27 -21.28
N GLN A 535 -0.32 -22.01 -21.82
CA GLN A 535 -1.49 -22.49 -21.07
C GLN A 535 -1.14 -23.60 -20.04
N SER A 536 0.05 -24.20 -20.09
CA SER A 536 0.50 -25.18 -19.08
C SER A 536 1.00 -24.52 -17.79
N VAL A 537 1.55 -23.31 -17.91
CA VAL A 537 2.08 -22.46 -16.82
C VAL A 537 1.07 -21.40 -16.38
N PHE A 538 0.24 -20.93 -17.30
CA PHE A 538 -0.83 -19.97 -17.04
C PHE A 538 -2.19 -20.53 -17.49
N PRO A 539 -2.65 -21.67 -16.93
CA PRO A 539 -3.94 -22.26 -17.27
C PRO A 539 -5.12 -21.35 -16.93
N TYR A 540 -6.24 -21.59 -17.64
CA TYR A 540 -7.54 -21.03 -17.33
C TYR A 540 -8.22 -21.79 -16.17
N VAL A 541 -9.03 -21.08 -15.37
CA VAL A 541 -9.96 -21.72 -14.41
C VAL A 541 -11.15 -22.33 -15.15
N LYS A 542 -11.71 -21.59 -16.10
CA LYS A 542 -12.70 -22.04 -17.08
C LYS A 542 -12.07 -21.98 -18.49
N PRO A 543 -11.70 -23.11 -19.11
CA PRO A 543 -11.14 -23.11 -20.46
C PRO A 543 -12.10 -22.49 -21.49
N PRO A 544 -11.60 -21.72 -22.47
CA PRO A 544 -12.42 -21.26 -23.59
C PRO A 544 -12.91 -22.45 -24.43
N MET A 545 -14.05 -22.28 -25.12
CA MET A 545 -14.60 -23.35 -25.98
C MET A 545 -13.74 -23.61 -27.23
N ASP A 546 -12.97 -22.62 -27.68
CA ASP A 546 -11.90 -22.80 -28.66
C ASP A 546 -10.54 -22.55 -27.98
N PRO A 547 -9.66 -23.55 -27.83
CA PRO A 547 -8.31 -23.38 -27.26
C PRO A 547 -7.42 -22.39 -28.02
N ASN A 548 -7.77 -22.07 -29.27
CA ASN A 548 -7.06 -21.12 -30.15
C ASN A 548 -7.68 -19.71 -30.16
N GLU A 549 -8.75 -19.45 -29.41
CA GLU A 549 -9.47 -18.16 -29.41
C GLU A 549 -8.53 -16.96 -29.16
N ASP A 550 -7.58 -17.10 -28.23
CA ASP A 550 -6.59 -16.06 -27.89
C ASP A 550 -5.63 -15.77 -29.06
N ALA A 551 -5.27 -16.78 -29.86
CA ALA A 551 -4.41 -16.66 -31.03
C ALA A 551 -5.19 -16.15 -32.27
N ALA A 552 -6.51 -16.30 -32.27
CA ALA A 552 -7.42 -15.75 -33.28
C ALA A 552 -7.87 -14.29 -32.99
N ALA A 553 -7.39 -13.69 -31.89
CA ALA A 553 -7.70 -12.31 -31.52
C ALA A 553 -7.40 -11.34 -32.70
N PRO A 554 -8.37 -10.53 -33.15
CA PRO A 554 -8.28 -9.90 -34.46
C PRO A 554 -7.21 -8.81 -34.52
N GLN A 555 -6.16 -9.09 -35.29
CA GLN A 555 -5.31 -8.06 -35.89
C GLN A 555 -6.23 -7.04 -36.59
N GLY A 556 -6.11 -5.77 -36.21
CA GLY A 556 -7.19 -4.79 -36.34
C GLY A 556 -7.84 -4.72 -37.72
N SER A 557 -9.16 -4.92 -37.79
CA SER A 557 -9.92 -4.91 -39.04
C SER A 557 -9.82 -3.55 -39.73
N LEU A 558 -9.11 -3.52 -40.87
CA LEU A 558 -8.93 -2.34 -41.73
C LEU A 558 -10.24 -1.78 -42.33
N ARG A 559 -11.40 -2.36 -42.03
CA ARG A 559 -12.70 -2.04 -42.66
C ARG A 559 -13.56 -1.02 -41.90
N THR A 560 -13.12 -0.56 -40.73
CA THR A 560 -13.89 0.40 -39.90
C THR A 560 -13.09 1.60 -39.40
N ALA A 561 -12.01 1.96 -40.10
CA ALA A 561 -11.24 3.17 -39.84
C ALA A 561 -12.00 4.44 -40.29
N ALA A 562 -12.94 4.90 -39.47
CA ALA A 562 -13.63 6.18 -39.67
C ALA A 562 -12.62 7.36 -39.67
N PRO A 563 -12.77 8.39 -40.51
CA PRO A 563 -11.79 9.47 -40.62
C PRO A 563 -11.58 10.24 -39.30
N ARG A 564 -10.31 10.35 -38.87
CA ARG A 564 -9.92 10.94 -37.57
C ARG A 564 -10.32 12.42 -37.37
N TRP A 565 -10.75 13.12 -38.43
CA TRP A 565 -11.20 14.52 -38.36
C TRP A 565 -12.63 14.69 -37.81
N ALA A 566 -13.46 13.64 -37.81
CA ALA A 566 -14.86 13.70 -37.38
C ALA A 566 -15.07 13.61 -35.84
N GLY A 567 -13.99 13.55 -35.04
CA GLY A 567 -14.03 13.23 -33.61
C GLY A 567 -13.68 14.37 -32.64
N ALA A 568 -13.42 15.58 -33.13
CA ALA A 568 -12.99 16.70 -32.28
C ALA A 568 -14.10 17.16 -31.32
N GLY A 569 -14.02 16.75 -30.06
CA GLY A 569 -14.94 17.18 -28.98
C GLY A 569 -15.72 16.07 -28.28
N ARG A 570 -15.64 14.81 -28.72
CA ARG A 570 -16.30 13.67 -28.05
C ARG A 570 -15.25 12.79 -27.36
N ARG A 571 -15.48 12.35 -26.12
CA ARG A 571 -14.68 11.28 -25.48
C ARG A 571 -14.80 10.03 -26.36
N VAL A 572 -13.79 9.75 -27.18
CA VAL A 572 -13.65 8.45 -27.84
C VAL A 572 -13.24 7.47 -26.75
N VAL A 573 -14.17 6.59 -26.36
CA VAL A 573 -13.83 5.43 -25.53
C VAL A 573 -12.97 4.53 -26.41
N GLU A 574 -11.66 4.56 -26.20
CA GLU A 574 -10.75 3.64 -26.89
C GLU A 574 -11.14 2.22 -26.48
N ASN A 575 -11.46 1.38 -27.47
CA ASN A 575 -12.08 0.07 -27.27
C ASN A 575 -11.05 -1.00 -26.84
N ARG A 576 -10.29 -0.68 -25.80
CA ARG A 576 -9.19 -1.45 -25.24
C ARG A 576 -9.72 -2.61 -24.41
N GLN A 577 -9.06 -3.76 -24.54
CA GLN A 577 -9.26 -4.89 -23.65
C GLN A 577 -8.61 -4.56 -22.30
N ARG A 578 -9.34 -4.73 -21.19
CA ARG A 578 -8.78 -4.57 -19.84
C ARG A 578 -8.06 -5.87 -19.43
N ILE A 579 -6.88 -5.73 -18.83
CA ILE A 579 -6.09 -6.84 -18.30
C ILE A 579 -5.84 -6.52 -16.82
N ILE A 580 -6.28 -7.39 -15.92
CA ILE A 580 -6.03 -7.25 -14.48
C ILE A 580 -4.99 -8.31 -14.11
N VAL A 581 -3.93 -7.92 -13.41
CA VAL A 581 -3.00 -8.88 -12.81
C VAL A 581 -3.03 -8.72 -11.30
N PHE A 582 -3.35 -9.79 -10.57
CA PHE A 582 -3.22 -9.84 -9.13
C PHE A 582 -1.89 -10.49 -8.72
N VAL A 583 -1.22 -9.90 -7.73
CA VAL A 583 0.00 -10.43 -7.12
C VAL A 583 -0.24 -10.75 -5.64
N ALA A 584 -0.25 -12.04 -5.32
CA ALA A 584 -0.37 -12.55 -3.97
C ALA A 584 0.95 -12.38 -3.20
N GLY A 585 0.90 -11.59 -2.12
CA GLY A 585 2.07 -11.33 -1.28
C GLY A 585 2.98 -10.21 -1.78
N GLY A 586 2.41 -9.16 -2.37
CA GLY A 586 3.11 -7.90 -2.64
C GLY A 586 3.73 -7.79 -4.04
N ALA A 587 3.75 -6.58 -4.61
CA ALA A 587 4.30 -6.31 -5.95
C ALA A 587 5.30 -5.15 -5.93
N THR A 588 6.29 -5.15 -6.83
CA THR A 588 7.29 -4.08 -6.89
C THR A 588 6.86 -2.92 -7.78
N TYR A 589 7.49 -1.75 -7.61
CA TYR A 589 7.32 -0.62 -8.51
C TYR A 589 7.82 -0.93 -9.95
N SER A 590 8.74 -1.89 -10.10
CA SER A 590 9.17 -2.49 -11.37
C SER A 590 8.00 -3.15 -12.12
N GLU A 591 7.21 -3.94 -11.40
CA GLU A 591 6.05 -4.64 -11.96
C GLU A 591 4.89 -3.68 -12.26
N SER A 592 4.73 -2.63 -11.44
CA SER A 592 3.81 -1.52 -11.74
C SER A 592 4.20 -0.84 -13.06
N ARG A 593 5.47 -0.42 -13.20
CA ARG A 593 5.98 0.19 -14.42
C ARG A 593 5.76 -0.71 -15.64
N ALA A 594 6.02 -2.01 -15.54
CA ALA A 594 5.77 -2.97 -16.62
C ALA A 594 4.31 -2.98 -17.10
N CYS A 595 3.34 -2.80 -16.21
CA CYS A 595 1.93 -2.68 -16.57
C CYS A 595 1.66 -1.40 -17.39
N TYR A 596 2.21 -0.26 -16.96
CA TYR A 596 2.12 1.00 -17.72
C TYR A 596 2.82 0.94 -19.08
N GLU A 597 4.02 0.34 -19.16
CA GLU A 597 4.76 0.15 -20.41
C GLU A 597 3.95 -0.66 -21.44
N ILE A 598 3.38 -1.81 -21.03
CA ILE A 598 2.59 -2.67 -21.92
C ILE A 598 1.24 -2.03 -22.25
N SER A 599 0.58 -1.37 -21.29
CA SER A 599 -0.65 -0.59 -21.49
C SER A 599 -0.49 0.43 -22.63
N GLY A 600 0.58 1.22 -22.59
CA GLY A 600 0.94 2.17 -23.64
C GLY A 600 1.32 1.48 -24.96
N ALA A 601 2.23 0.50 -24.92
CA ALA A 601 2.83 -0.11 -26.11
C ALA A 601 1.90 -1.06 -26.88
N LYS A 602 0.85 -1.61 -26.25
CA LYS A 602 -0.05 -2.61 -26.86
C LYS A 602 -1.49 -2.12 -27.07
N GLY A 603 -1.84 -0.92 -26.60
CA GLY A 603 -3.22 -0.42 -26.66
C GLY A 603 -4.18 -1.27 -25.83
N LYS A 604 -3.75 -1.65 -24.63
CA LYS A 604 -4.51 -2.41 -23.63
C LYS A 604 -4.66 -1.53 -22.38
N ASP A 605 -5.64 -1.80 -21.54
CA ASP A 605 -5.72 -1.16 -20.22
C ASP A 605 -5.29 -2.18 -19.16
N VAL A 606 -3.99 -2.17 -18.82
CA VAL A 606 -3.41 -3.12 -17.87
C VAL A 606 -3.44 -2.52 -16.46
N PHE A 607 -4.03 -3.22 -15.49
CA PHE A 607 -4.12 -2.84 -14.08
C PHE A 607 -3.33 -3.84 -13.21
N LEU A 608 -2.45 -3.33 -12.36
CA LEU A 608 -1.80 -4.13 -11.32
C LEU A 608 -2.61 -4.04 -10.02
N ALA A 609 -2.96 -5.18 -9.47
CA ALA A 609 -3.57 -5.33 -8.15
C ALA A 609 -2.65 -6.16 -7.24
N THR A 610 -2.54 -5.78 -5.97
CA THR A 610 -1.64 -6.45 -5.02
C THR A 610 -2.16 -6.31 -3.59
N SER A 611 -1.71 -7.18 -2.67
CA SER A 611 -1.98 -6.97 -1.25
C SER A 611 -1.30 -5.71 -0.69
N HIS A 612 -0.05 -5.43 -1.11
CA HIS A 612 0.74 -4.26 -0.74
C HIS A 612 1.85 -4.00 -1.78
N MET A 613 2.56 -2.87 -1.66
CA MET A 613 3.78 -2.64 -2.44
C MET A 613 5.01 -3.18 -1.70
N LEU A 614 5.99 -3.67 -2.47
CA LEU A 614 7.27 -4.15 -1.96
C LEU A 614 8.38 -3.15 -2.30
N THR A 615 9.00 -2.61 -1.27
CA THR A 615 10.39 -2.12 -1.33
C THR A 615 11.33 -3.30 -1.06
N PRO A 616 12.60 -3.26 -1.50
CA PRO A 616 13.56 -4.32 -1.19
C PRO A 616 13.80 -4.47 0.32
N SER A 617 13.80 -3.37 1.07
CA SER A 617 13.89 -3.37 2.53
C SER A 617 12.68 -4.04 3.22
N LEU A 618 11.46 -3.83 2.73
CA LEU A 618 10.27 -4.53 3.23
C LEU A 618 10.29 -6.02 2.87
N PHE A 619 10.69 -6.37 1.64
CA PHE A 619 10.79 -7.76 1.22
C PHE A 619 11.82 -8.54 2.06
N LEU A 620 13.01 -7.98 2.31
CA LEU A 620 14.00 -8.57 3.24
C LEU A 620 13.40 -8.79 4.64
N ARG A 621 12.63 -7.82 5.16
CA ARG A 621 11.97 -7.94 6.46
C ARG A 621 10.93 -9.06 6.45
N GLN A 622 10.07 -9.12 5.44
CA GLN A 622 9.01 -10.11 5.33
C GLN A 622 9.56 -11.53 5.10
N VAL A 623 10.65 -11.69 4.35
CA VAL A 623 11.36 -12.99 4.20
C VAL A 623 12.02 -13.39 5.53
N ARG A 624 12.59 -12.45 6.30
CA ARG A 624 13.08 -12.71 7.66
C ARG A 624 11.93 -13.12 8.60
N ASP A 625 10.79 -12.45 8.50
CA ASP A 625 9.59 -12.70 9.32
C ASP A 625 9.07 -14.16 9.15
N LEU A 626 9.41 -14.88 8.06
CA LEU A 626 8.96 -16.27 7.81
C LEU A 626 9.53 -17.36 8.75
N SER A 627 10.61 -17.10 9.50
CA SER A 627 11.16 -18.03 10.51
C SER A 627 10.97 -17.55 11.96
N VAL A 628 10.27 -16.44 12.17
CA VAL A 628 10.04 -15.84 13.50
C VAL A 628 8.85 -16.53 14.21
N ASP A 629 8.87 -16.64 15.55
CA ASP A 629 7.68 -17.10 16.30
C ASP A 629 6.46 -16.26 15.91
N LYS A 630 5.41 -16.92 15.37
CA LYS A 630 4.13 -16.33 14.92
C LYS A 630 3.59 -15.26 15.88
N ARG A 631 3.77 -15.44 17.20
CA ARG A 631 3.33 -14.50 18.25
C ARG A 631 3.96 -13.11 18.16
N ARG A 632 5.08 -12.96 17.44
CA ARG A 632 5.78 -11.69 17.20
C ARG A 632 5.38 -11.01 15.90
N LEU A 633 4.63 -11.68 15.03
CA LEU A 633 4.16 -11.14 13.74
C LEU A 633 2.98 -10.16 13.91
N ASP A 634 2.34 -10.15 15.08
CA ASP A 634 1.21 -9.28 15.45
C ASP A 634 0.12 -9.25 14.35
N LEU A 635 -0.34 -10.44 13.97
CA LEU A 635 -1.31 -10.64 12.89
C LEU A 635 -2.68 -10.05 13.30
N PRO A 636 -3.30 -9.18 12.47
CA PRO A 636 -4.59 -8.56 12.79
C PRO A 636 -5.71 -9.54 13.16
N GLN A 637 -5.71 -10.74 12.57
CA GLN A 637 -6.69 -11.80 12.82
C GLN A 637 -6.60 -12.40 14.24
N GLU A 638 -5.44 -12.31 14.90
CA GLU A 638 -5.22 -12.82 16.26
C GLU A 638 -5.34 -11.74 17.34
N ARG A 639 -5.44 -10.47 16.95
CA ARG A 639 -5.71 -9.36 17.88
C ARG A 639 -7.14 -9.49 18.45
N PRO A 640 -7.42 -8.95 19.64
CA PRO A 640 -8.77 -8.92 20.18
C PRO A 640 -9.73 -8.22 19.20
N LYS A 641 -10.77 -8.93 18.74
CA LYS A 641 -11.73 -8.37 17.77
C LYS A 641 -12.34 -7.08 18.31
N PRO A 642 -12.41 -5.99 17.51
CA PRO A 642 -13.04 -4.74 17.92
C PRO A 642 -14.48 -4.94 18.38
N LYS A 643 -14.96 -4.04 19.23
CA LYS A 643 -16.31 -4.07 19.82
C LYS A 643 -16.97 -2.71 19.65
N ALA A 644 -18.29 -2.70 19.48
CA ALA A 644 -19.06 -1.47 19.45
C ALA A 644 -18.84 -0.66 20.75
N PRO A 645 -18.54 0.65 20.67
CA PRO A 645 -18.25 1.47 21.85
C PRO A 645 -19.36 1.45 22.90
N ALA A 646 -18.97 1.31 24.18
CA ALA A 646 -19.91 1.10 25.29
C ALA A 646 -21.01 2.18 25.39
N HIS A 647 -20.69 3.41 24.99
CA HIS A 647 -21.62 4.53 25.00
C HIS A 647 -22.78 4.43 23.99
N LEU A 648 -22.71 3.50 23.03
CA LEU A 648 -23.83 3.17 22.15
C LEU A 648 -24.93 2.37 22.88
N PHE A 649 -24.59 1.74 24.01
CA PHE A 649 -25.50 0.97 24.86
C PHE A 649 -25.82 1.64 26.21
N GLU A 650 -25.14 2.74 26.54
CA GLU A 650 -25.52 3.64 27.64
C GLU A 650 -26.97 4.11 27.45
N ARG A 651 -27.80 3.93 28.50
CA ARG A 651 -29.13 4.53 28.57
C ARG A 651 -29.01 5.97 29.07
N PRO A 652 -29.79 6.93 28.55
CA PRO A 652 -29.85 8.27 29.11
C PRO A 652 -30.16 8.21 30.62
N ALA A 653 -29.47 9.02 31.41
CA ALA A 653 -29.79 9.16 32.83
C ALA A 653 -31.25 9.65 32.96
N PRO A 654 -32.04 9.13 33.92
CA PRO A 654 -33.37 9.66 34.19
C PRO A 654 -33.28 11.17 34.46
N PRO A 655 -34.17 12.00 33.90
CA PRO A 655 -34.14 13.44 34.12
C PRO A 655 -34.22 13.70 35.63
N GLN A 656 -33.21 14.40 36.16
CA GLN A 656 -33.18 14.76 37.58
C GLN A 656 -34.41 15.61 37.88
N GLN A 657 -35.32 15.06 38.69
CA GLN A 657 -36.48 15.80 39.15
C GLN A 657 -35.99 16.95 40.03
N THR A 658 -36.03 18.17 39.50
CA THR A 658 -35.77 19.40 40.24
C THR A 658 -36.79 19.51 41.36
N MET A 659 -36.40 19.10 42.57
CA MET A 659 -37.28 19.15 43.73
C MET A 659 -37.64 20.62 44.01
N ALA A 660 -38.91 20.97 43.79
CA ALA A 660 -39.43 22.29 44.11
C ALA A 660 -39.27 22.57 45.62
N PRO A 661 -38.86 23.78 46.04
CA PRO A 661 -38.70 24.10 47.46
C PRO A 661 -40.03 23.98 48.21
N SER A 662 -40.16 22.98 49.08
CA SER A 662 -41.34 22.77 49.91
C SER A 662 -41.45 23.88 50.95
N GLN A 663 -42.47 24.74 50.81
CA GLN A 663 -42.75 25.78 51.81
C GLN A 663 -43.11 25.16 53.17
N ALA A 664 -42.57 25.73 54.25
CA ALA A 664 -42.88 25.32 55.61
C ALA A 664 -44.18 25.99 56.09
N GLY A 665 -45.20 25.18 56.42
CA GLY A 665 -46.43 25.56 57.12
C GLY A 665 -46.75 24.49 58.15
N GLY A 666 -47.15 24.87 59.37
CA GLY A 666 -46.99 24.00 60.54
C GLY A 666 -48.25 23.61 61.33
N LEU A 667 -48.05 22.56 62.15
CA LEU A 667 -48.73 22.28 63.43
C LEU A 667 -50.18 21.70 63.31
N PRO A 668 -50.81 21.20 64.41
CA PRO A 668 -50.58 19.81 64.87
C PRO A 668 -51.86 19.03 65.34
N GLY A 669 -51.83 17.68 65.43
CA GLY A 669 -53.00 16.95 65.99
C GLY A 669 -52.92 15.42 66.22
N GLN A 670 -52.72 15.02 67.48
CA GLN A 670 -53.23 13.84 68.21
C GLN A 670 -53.57 12.47 67.53
N GLN A 671 -52.74 11.47 67.86
CA GLN A 671 -53.07 10.15 68.45
C GLN A 671 -54.43 9.43 68.17
N ARG A 672 -54.35 8.15 67.76
CA ARG A 672 -54.81 6.99 68.58
C ARG A 672 -54.28 5.61 68.10
N LYS A 673 -54.21 4.65 69.03
CA LYS A 673 -53.93 3.19 68.95
C LYS A 673 -55.01 2.49 69.82
N PRO A 674 -55.12 1.13 69.99
CA PRO A 674 -54.28 -0.02 69.59
C PRO A 674 -55.02 -0.98 68.61
N VAL A 675 -54.73 -2.27 68.32
CA VAL A 675 -54.46 -3.53 69.09
C VAL A 675 -53.80 -4.59 68.16
N ALA A 676 -53.33 -5.75 68.60
CA ALA A 676 -52.07 -6.08 69.29
C ALA A 676 -51.85 -7.61 69.40
N GLY A 677 -50.59 -8.09 69.37
CA GLY A 677 -50.18 -9.50 69.58
C GLY A 677 -49.20 -10.02 68.49
N GLY A 678 -48.08 -10.71 68.77
CA GLY A 678 -47.48 -11.16 70.03
C GLY A 678 -45.94 -10.94 70.10
N ILE A 679 -45.28 -11.45 71.15
CA ILE A 679 -43.96 -11.08 71.74
C ILE A 679 -43.34 -12.37 72.37
N PRO A 680 -42.01 -12.59 72.63
CA PRO A 680 -40.85 -11.66 72.83
C PRO A 680 -39.52 -11.95 72.05
N PRO A 681 -38.43 -11.15 72.25
CA PRO A 681 -37.16 -11.21 71.49
C PRO A 681 -35.85 -11.49 72.31
N GLY A 682 -34.70 -11.54 71.62
CA GLY A 682 -33.31 -11.60 72.16
C GLY A 682 -32.29 -10.70 71.40
N PRO A 683 -31.05 -10.49 71.88
CA PRO A 683 -30.46 -9.12 71.89
C PRO A 683 -29.28 -8.79 70.93
N ARG A 684 -28.96 -7.49 70.86
CA ARG A 684 -27.73 -6.80 70.33
C ARG A 684 -26.71 -6.57 71.49
N PRO A 685 -25.57 -5.81 71.44
CA PRO A 685 -25.00 -4.84 70.45
C PRO A 685 -23.43 -4.91 70.32
N PRO A 686 -22.59 -3.82 70.27
CA PRO A 686 -22.49 -2.65 69.37
C PRO A 686 -21.10 -2.42 68.67
N THR A 687 -21.09 -1.48 67.71
CA THR A 687 -20.02 -0.53 67.27
C THR A 687 -18.52 -0.75 67.59
N GLY A 688 -17.67 -0.66 66.55
CA GLY A 688 -16.21 -0.43 66.65
C GLY A 688 -15.68 0.43 65.49
N ALA A 689 -14.46 1.00 65.60
CA ALA A 689 -14.06 2.18 64.81
C ALA A 689 -12.53 2.36 64.61
N MET A 690 -12.12 2.95 63.46
CA MET A 690 -10.74 3.36 63.08
C MET A 690 -9.67 2.23 63.06
N GLY A 691 -8.48 2.38 62.45
CA GLY A 691 -7.97 3.45 61.58
C GLY A 691 -6.64 4.05 62.08
N SER A 692 -5.54 3.81 61.35
CA SER A 692 -4.14 4.18 61.71
C SER A 692 -3.58 3.42 62.95
N MET A 693 -2.27 3.34 63.24
CA MET A 693 -1.09 4.05 62.72
C MET A 693 0.06 3.12 62.27
N ASN A 694 1.07 3.75 61.64
CA ASN A 694 2.39 3.21 61.29
C ASN A 694 3.36 3.24 62.49
N LEU A 695 4.35 2.32 62.53
CA LEU A 695 5.76 2.53 62.94
C LEU A 695 6.52 1.18 63.03
N GLY A 696 7.81 1.18 62.64
CA GLY A 696 8.77 0.09 62.92
C GLY A 696 9.59 0.36 64.21
N PRO A 697 10.85 -0.13 64.36
CA PRO A 697 11.67 -0.86 63.38
C PRO A 697 12.46 -2.07 64.01
N ALA A 698 13.56 -2.47 63.36
CA ALA A 698 14.83 -2.96 63.94
C ALA A 698 15.31 -4.41 63.63
N ASN A 699 16.39 -4.46 62.85
CA ASN A 699 17.63 -5.27 62.99
C ASN A 699 17.69 -6.80 62.78
N GLY A 700 18.76 -7.19 62.07
CA GLY A 700 19.43 -8.51 62.16
C GLY A 700 19.19 -9.45 60.97
N GLY A 701 20.15 -9.76 60.09
CA GLY A 701 21.49 -9.17 59.90
C GLY A 701 22.46 -10.11 59.16
N THR A 702 23.34 -9.57 58.31
CA THR A 702 24.57 -10.20 57.72
C THR A 702 24.41 -11.46 56.84
N SER A 703 25.23 -11.74 55.80
CA SER A 703 26.20 -10.99 54.96
C SER A 703 26.48 -11.85 53.68
N ALA A 704 27.36 -11.57 52.69
CA ALA A 704 28.44 -10.58 52.49
C ALA A 704 28.75 -10.36 50.97
N SER A 705 29.83 -9.62 50.67
CA SER A 705 30.79 -9.70 49.54
C SER A 705 30.48 -10.42 48.20
N SER A 706 30.94 -9.93 47.02
CA SER A 706 31.66 -8.69 46.66
C SER A 706 31.79 -8.51 45.12
N LYS A 707 31.97 -7.26 44.65
CA LYS A 707 32.60 -6.91 43.35
C LYS A 707 34.07 -6.52 43.57
N PRO A 708 34.96 -6.67 42.58
CA PRO A 708 35.50 -5.52 41.81
C PRO A 708 35.89 -5.90 40.34
N PRO A 709 36.74 -5.16 39.59
CA PRO A 709 36.54 -3.79 39.08
C PRO A 709 36.80 -3.63 37.55
N VAL A 710 36.84 -2.38 37.08
CA VAL A 710 37.21 -1.92 35.72
C VAL A 710 38.72 -1.58 35.63
N PRO A 711 39.38 -1.70 34.47
CA PRO A 711 40.66 -1.02 34.17
C PRO A 711 40.56 0.09 33.10
N ALA A 712 41.51 1.02 33.11
CA ALA A 712 41.63 2.18 32.20
C ALA A 712 42.87 2.07 31.26
N PRO A 713 43.10 2.99 30.30
CA PRO A 713 43.94 2.73 29.10
C PRO A 713 45.41 3.22 29.17
N ALA A 714 46.17 2.93 28.09
CA ALA A 714 47.47 3.44 27.61
C ALA A 714 48.53 2.31 27.39
N PRO A 715 49.63 2.52 26.62
CA PRO A 715 50.05 3.70 25.85
C PRO A 715 50.35 3.43 24.35
N THR A 716 50.78 4.46 23.63
CA THR A 716 51.42 4.38 22.30
C THR A 716 52.92 4.05 22.39
N PRO A 717 53.54 3.66 21.26
CA PRO A 717 54.85 4.18 20.86
C PRO A 717 54.82 4.81 19.45
N ALA A 718 55.87 5.57 19.08
CA ALA A 718 55.93 6.31 17.82
C ALA A 718 57.30 6.24 17.12
N GLY A 719 57.28 6.33 15.78
CA GLY A 719 58.42 6.71 14.93
C GLY A 719 59.33 5.58 14.43
N GLY A 720 59.86 5.69 13.20
CA GLY A 720 60.89 4.75 12.68
C GLY A 720 61.01 4.60 11.16
N ALA A 721 61.35 5.67 10.44
CA ALA A 721 61.73 5.78 9.01
C ALA A 721 62.20 4.54 8.19
N GLY A 722 61.93 4.55 6.87
CA GLY A 722 62.71 3.79 5.87
C GLY A 722 61.93 3.37 4.60
N PRO A 723 62.32 3.81 3.37
CA PRO A 723 61.56 3.51 2.15
C PRO A 723 62.17 2.40 1.28
N HIS A 724 61.32 1.68 0.53
CA HIS A 724 61.73 0.91 -0.66
C HIS A 724 60.90 1.31 -1.89
N LYS A 725 61.53 1.24 -3.07
CA LYS A 725 61.00 1.77 -4.33
C LYS A 725 59.83 0.94 -4.87
N LEU A 726 58.79 1.62 -5.34
CA LEU A 726 57.86 1.09 -6.33
C LEU A 726 58.39 1.37 -7.74
N GLU A 727 58.54 0.34 -8.57
CA GLU A 727 58.64 0.52 -10.02
C GLU A 727 57.26 0.77 -10.65
N LYS A 728 57.27 1.30 -11.87
CA LYS A 728 56.20 2.17 -12.37
C LYS A 728 55.63 1.68 -13.70
N ASP A 729 54.87 0.59 -13.66
CA ASP A 729 54.13 0.12 -14.84
C ASP A 729 52.95 1.06 -15.14
N LYS A 730 53.06 1.78 -16.27
CA LYS A 730 51.94 2.55 -16.84
C LYS A 730 51.02 1.60 -17.60
N LYS A 731 49.75 1.55 -17.21
CA LYS A 731 48.66 1.10 -18.10
C LYS A 731 47.50 2.08 -18.03
N ASP A 732 46.99 2.46 -19.19
CA ASP A 732 46.10 3.62 -19.32
C ASP A 732 44.70 3.38 -18.74
N LYS A 733 44.44 3.99 -17.57
CA LYS A 733 43.07 4.22 -17.11
C LYS A 733 42.42 5.32 -17.94
N LYS A 734 41.81 4.96 -19.08
CA LYS A 734 40.71 5.75 -19.65
C LYS A 734 39.65 5.93 -18.56
N LYS A 735 39.50 7.14 -18.01
CA LYS A 735 38.36 7.48 -17.16
C LYS A 735 37.09 7.41 -18.03
N LYS A 736 36.28 6.35 -17.89
CA LYS A 736 34.88 6.41 -18.37
C LYS A 736 34.21 7.58 -17.63
N LYS A 737 33.60 8.50 -18.37
CA LYS A 737 32.66 9.48 -17.81
C LYS A 737 31.30 8.80 -17.72
N PHE A 738 30.57 9.05 -16.64
CA PHE A 738 29.19 8.60 -16.48
C PHE A 738 28.37 9.76 -15.88
N LEU A 739 27.09 9.88 -16.25
CA LEU A 739 26.13 10.89 -15.75
C LEU A 739 26.50 12.39 -15.94
N GLY A 740 27.55 12.74 -16.68
CA GLY A 740 27.85 14.12 -17.12
C GLY A 740 28.35 15.11 -16.06
N ILE A 741 28.09 14.84 -14.78
CA ILE A 741 28.50 15.66 -13.63
C ILE A 741 30.03 15.61 -13.47
N LYS A 742 30.66 16.78 -13.30
CA LYS A 742 32.00 16.86 -12.68
C LYS A 742 31.84 16.71 -11.17
N MET A 743 32.50 15.70 -10.60
CA MET A 743 32.99 15.75 -9.22
C MET A 743 34.14 16.76 -9.12
#